data_AF-A0A1E5Q0A0-F1
#
_entry.id   AF-A0A1E5Q0A0-F1
#
_cell.length_a   1.000
_cell.length_b   1.000
_cell.length_c   1.000
_cell.angle_alpha   90.00
_cell.angle_beta   90.00
_cell.angle_gamma   90.00
#
_symmetry.space_group_name_H-M   'P 1'
#
loop_
_entity.id
_entity.type
_entity.pdbx_description
1 polymer ?
#
loop_
_entity_poly.entity_id
_entity_poly.type
_entity_poly.pdbx_seq_one_letter_code
_entity_poly.pdbx_strand_id
1 'polypeptide(L)'
;MGGDPYVSATVSNSGRTSLLDPYGDEPLLTPSMTQGRAAVPDRELQPLVRYLEAVAASRRAPLHTAVAFNAVYFGYDLNGDGYGGSPLRLDDFPIITLGERAAVLPVGAMVCVATGSDPLYAEIVYREGAHPEIGPLGDVPAWVSGAPASAEGPGRPASGPTLRRRERIVPDLDAFGPALRLSQAQLHRLRTRKRWLSEDGHVVVDVSYPSPEAARRDDLTAYADYLLTTGREQLLSPCVPVSLAELVGGTGEELLRAGLLNLLDTVQAALLSSALLRTWGHYAVTRTSLAECWGDTGPLGGNDLRSLAAAVEHAATPAKRRHGLTAPVTVYTAVGPRLRQVPGAAELLKGVGYASAVCRANLTLADVVRRDSEQGLFENGCLVTLDDAFESGGVWRSHHPGGTEQPGDPLTPSGRGWASTVTAPPEQEAGSEADVDPVDQALTGADLGACELLRNDAEGVVWRSSLRLAHLMDGWFPLHPQVQRELRRSHGLRVRARLELDHAGRTANAHEAGQDVTAELGDASSRLTGISWPLDFFPGLFLELCWPRGGRVIRATTTRLKETLEVDDRVIGHCYDPRVLTREGAPGSDRHGDSAVGLGPRQLVLRAVRRCGLLTLDGHALLDCFALPSAAYGRPPARSQALALEAAVAELLAERRLESALGSRDAWGQPHYPAREGQPAIPLIAYRPVRRRVIRPWGDTEPDGAGQLPLQLVAGHLRRLQPGCSPSAAQRAAFRDHCRRLGKADGWELPYGYTFVTEHIRGR
;
A
#
# COMPACT_ATOMS: atom_id res chain seq x y z
N MET A 1 -48.08 58.63 7.44
CA MET A 1 -49.21 57.79 7.00
C MET A 1 -48.97 57.54 5.51
N GLY A 2 -48.22 56.53 5.05
CA GLY A 2 -48.28 55.08 5.33
C GLY A 2 -49.07 54.43 4.17
N GLY A 3 -48.64 53.39 3.45
CA GLY A 3 -47.46 52.52 3.51
C GLY A 3 -47.37 51.63 2.25
N ASP A 4 -46.26 50.88 2.15
CA ASP A 4 -45.82 49.95 1.09
C ASP A 4 -46.76 48.78 0.76
N PRO A 5 -46.58 48.17 -0.43
CA PRO A 5 -46.62 46.72 -0.57
C PRO A 5 -45.32 46.20 -1.22
N TYR A 6 -44.36 45.79 -0.40
CA TYR A 6 -43.31 44.84 -0.77
C TYR A 6 -43.82 43.44 -0.43
N VAL A 7 -44.06 42.60 -1.45
CA VAL A 7 -44.22 41.15 -1.27
C VAL A 7 -43.22 40.46 -2.17
N SER A 8 -42.08 40.14 -1.58
CA SER A 8 -41.08 39.24 -2.14
C SER A 8 -41.71 37.86 -2.33
N ALA A 9 -41.82 37.41 -3.58
CA ALA A 9 -42.04 36.01 -3.89
C ALA A 9 -40.76 35.24 -3.57
N THR A 10 -40.70 34.66 -2.37
CA THR A 10 -39.80 33.57 -2.04
C THR A 10 -40.08 32.42 -2.99
N VAL A 11 -39.21 32.24 -3.99
CA VAL A 11 -39.12 30.99 -4.74
C VAL A 11 -38.71 29.93 -3.72
N SER A 12 -39.69 29.14 -3.28
CA SER A 12 -39.47 27.95 -2.49
C SER A 12 -38.60 27.00 -3.31
N ASN A 13 -37.36 26.86 -2.85
CA ASN A 13 -36.40 25.87 -3.31
C ASN A 13 -36.92 24.48 -2.91
N SER A 14 -37.92 24.00 -3.63
CA SER A 14 -38.47 22.65 -3.51
C SER A 14 -37.43 21.70 -4.09
N GLY A 15 -36.97 20.78 -3.23
CA GLY A 15 -35.81 19.93 -3.46
C GLY A 15 -35.87 19.16 -4.78
N ARG A 16 -35.12 19.62 -5.78
CA ARG A 16 -34.44 18.70 -6.69
C ARG A 16 -33.25 18.17 -5.92
N THR A 17 -33.23 16.87 -5.67
CA THR A 17 -32.03 16.12 -5.32
C THR A 17 -30.91 16.61 -6.23
N SER A 18 -29.97 17.37 -5.68
CA SER A 18 -28.78 17.77 -6.43
C SER A 18 -28.14 16.48 -6.92
N LEU A 19 -28.12 16.26 -8.24
CA LEU A 19 -27.47 15.09 -8.81
C LEU A 19 -26.01 15.14 -8.36
N LEU A 20 -25.58 14.10 -7.64
CA LEU A 20 -24.20 13.95 -7.22
C LEU A 20 -23.37 13.76 -8.49
N ASP A 21 -22.66 14.80 -8.88
CA ASP A 21 -21.79 14.85 -10.07
C ASP A 21 -20.35 15.01 -9.58
N PRO A 22 -19.40 14.16 -10.02
CA PRO A 22 -17.99 14.34 -9.72
C PRO A 22 -17.45 15.72 -10.14
N TYR A 23 -17.96 16.28 -11.23
CA TYR A 23 -17.67 17.65 -11.69
C TYR A 23 -18.69 18.68 -11.16
N GLY A 24 -19.39 18.36 -10.06
CA GLY A 24 -20.37 19.22 -9.43
C GLY A 24 -19.74 20.41 -8.68
N ASP A 25 -20.56 21.12 -7.91
CA ASP A 25 -20.11 22.27 -7.12
C ASP A 25 -19.13 21.91 -6.00
N GLU A 26 -19.22 20.69 -5.46
CA GLU A 26 -18.32 20.19 -4.42
C GLU A 26 -17.65 18.90 -4.92
N PRO A 27 -16.32 18.80 -4.82
CA PRO A 27 -15.61 17.60 -5.24
C PRO A 27 -15.93 16.44 -4.29
N LEU A 28 -16.16 15.26 -4.87
CA LEU A 28 -16.43 14.04 -4.10
C LEU A 28 -15.17 13.45 -3.45
N LEU A 29 -13.99 13.73 -4.00
CA LEU A 29 -12.69 13.36 -3.41
C LEU A 29 -12.10 14.57 -2.71
N THR A 30 -11.68 14.39 -1.46
CA THR A 30 -11.09 15.45 -0.64
C THR A 30 -9.68 15.06 -0.18
N PRO A 31 -8.83 16.02 0.21
CA PRO A 31 -7.49 15.73 0.72
C PRO A 31 -7.48 14.77 1.92
N SER A 32 -8.50 14.81 2.79
CA SER A 32 -8.61 13.92 3.96
C SER A 32 -8.66 12.43 3.57
N MET A 33 -9.24 12.12 2.41
CA MET A 33 -9.34 10.76 1.88
C MET A 33 -7.98 10.18 1.46
N THR A 34 -6.97 11.02 1.21
CA THR A 34 -5.60 10.57 0.90
C THR A 34 -4.84 10.12 2.14
N GLN A 35 -5.38 10.32 3.35
CA GLN A 35 -4.81 9.89 4.62
C GLN A 35 -5.43 8.58 5.14
N GLY A 36 -6.35 7.97 4.37
CA GLY A 36 -7.03 6.72 4.69
C GLY A 36 -8.34 6.93 5.45
N ARG A 37 -9.19 5.87 5.51
CA ARG A 37 -10.58 5.96 6.01
C ARG A 37 -10.72 6.60 7.40
N ALA A 38 -9.78 6.35 8.32
CA ALA A 38 -9.84 6.85 9.69
C ALA A 38 -9.75 8.38 9.79
N ALA A 39 -9.12 9.03 8.81
CA ALA A 39 -8.98 10.48 8.74
C ALA A 39 -10.19 11.19 8.11
N VAL A 40 -11.11 10.44 7.49
CA VAL A 40 -12.23 10.99 6.69
C VAL A 40 -13.44 11.28 7.58
N PRO A 41 -13.87 12.54 7.71
CA PRO A 41 -15.10 12.90 8.40
C PRO A 41 -16.33 12.33 7.68
N ASP A 42 -17.35 11.89 8.43
CA ASP A 42 -18.57 11.33 7.83
C ASP A 42 -19.26 12.30 6.86
N ARG A 43 -19.19 13.62 7.12
CA ARG A 43 -19.74 14.65 6.23
C ARG A 43 -19.12 14.64 4.82
N GLU A 44 -17.86 14.22 4.70
CA GLU A 44 -17.15 14.10 3.42
C GLU A 44 -17.36 12.71 2.80
N LEU A 45 -17.53 11.68 3.63
CA LEU A 45 -17.77 10.31 3.16
C LEU A 45 -19.20 10.10 2.62
N GLN A 46 -20.21 10.73 3.23
CA GLN A 46 -21.62 10.50 2.88
C GLN A 46 -22.00 10.90 1.43
N PRO A 47 -21.50 12.02 0.87
CA PRO A 47 -21.68 12.31 -0.56
C PRO A 47 -21.06 11.25 -1.47
N LEU A 48 -19.85 10.78 -1.13
CA LEU A 48 -19.15 9.72 -1.88
C LEU A 48 -19.95 8.42 -1.86
N VAL A 49 -20.43 7.97 -0.68
CA VAL A 49 -21.26 6.76 -0.55
C VAL A 49 -22.51 6.84 -1.43
N ARG A 50 -23.26 7.94 -1.34
CA ARG A 50 -24.50 8.13 -2.13
C ARG A 50 -24.23 8.16 -3.63
N TYR A 51 -23.11 8.74 -4.06
CA TYR A 51 -22.71 8.71 -5.46
C TYR A 51 -22.38 7.28 -5.92
N LEU A 52 -21.59 6.54 -5.15
CA LEU A 52 -21.20 5.16 -5.49
C LEU A 52 -22.40 4.20 -5.50
N GLU A 53 -23.37 4.39 -4.61
CA GLU A 53 -24.65 3.68 -4.65
C GLU A 53 -25.41 3.92 -5.96
N ALA A 54 -25.46 5.17 -6.42
CA ALA A 54 -26.08 5.52 -7.69
C ALA A 54 -25.30 4.96 -8.89
N VAL A 55 -23.97 4.96 -8.85
CA VAL A 55 -23.13 4.32 -9.88
C VAL A 55 -23.44 2.82 -9.94
N ALA A 56 -23.44 2.13 -8.81
CA ALA A 56 -23.74 0.70 -8.73
C ALA A 56 -25.15 0.36 -9.25
N ALA A 57 -26.13 1.25 -9.07
CA ALA A 57 -27.47 1.08 -9.60
C ALA A 57 -27.56 1.37 -11.11
N SER A 58 -26.75 2.29 -11.63
CA SER A 58 -26.74 2.66 -13.05
C SER A 58 -25.99 1.66 -13.94
N ARG A 59 -24.92 1.05 -13.41
CA ARG A 59 -24.07 0.13 -14.17
C ARG A 59 -24.66 -1.26 -14.24
N ARG A 60 -24.44 -1.93 -15.39
CA ARG A 60 -24.88 -3.32 -15.62
C ARG A 60 -23.93 -4.37 -15.06
N ALA A 61 -22.69 -3.97 -14.79
CA ALA A 61 -21.64 -4.81 -14.20
C ALA A 61 -21.58 -4.61 -12.68
N PRO A 62 -21.05 -5.58 -11.91
CA PRO A 62 -20.68 -5.35 -10.52
C PRO A 62 -19.67 -4.20 -10.42
N LEU A 63 -19.82 -3.36 -9.40
CA LEU A 63 -18.97 -2.22 -9.18
C LEU A 63 -17.73 -2.65 -8.39
N HIS A 64 -16.65 -2.99 -9.09
CA HIS A 64 -15.35 -3.23 -8.47
C HIS A 64 -14.80 -1.93 -7.83
N THR A 65 -14.07 -2.01 -6.72
CA THR A 65 -13.47 -0.84 -6.05
C THR A 65 -12.64 0.04 -7.01
N ALA A 66 -11.83 -0.55 -7.88
CA ALA A 66 -11.08 0.22 -8.90
C ALA A 66 -11.99 0.96 -9.89
N VAL A 67 -13.11 0.34 -10.29
CA VAL A 67 -14.11 0.94 -11.18
C VAL A 67 -14.90 2.03 -10.45
N ALA A 68 -15.18 1.85 -9.16
CA ALA A 68 -15.76 2.88 -8.30
C ALA A 68 -14.83 4.08 -8.17
N PHE A 69 -13.54 3.85 -7.95
CA PHE A 69 -12.55 4.91 -7.93
C PHE A 69 -12.55 5.66 -9.26
N ASN A 70 -12.54 4.94 -10.39
CA ASN A 70 -12.61 5.57 -11.71
C ASN A 70 -13.87 6.39 -11.90
N ALA A 71 -15.02 5.90 -11.44
CA ALA A 71 -16.26 6.63 -11.57
C ALA A 71 -16.16 8.02 -10.92
N VAL A 72 -15.56 8.08 -9.73
CA VAL A 72 -15.37 9.35 -9.02
C VAL A 72 -14.21 10.17 -9.60
N TYR A 73 -13.07 9.54 -9.84
CA TYR A 73 -11.82 10.19 -10.22
C TYR A 73 -11.79 10.65 -11.67
N PHE A 74 -12.38 9.90 -12.58
CA PHE A 74 -12.46 10.23 -14.00
C PHE A 74 -13.83 10.82 -14.40
N GLY A 75 -14.77 10.88 -13.45
CA GLY A 75 -16.05 11.56 -13.60
C GLY A 75 -17.04 10.84 -14.50
N TYR A 76 -17.58 9.73 -14.00
CA TYR A 76 -18.63 8.96 -14.65
C TYR A 76 -20.00 9.63 -14.47
N ASP A 77 -20.69 9.86 -15.59
CA ASP A 77 -22.02 10.44 -15.62
C ASP A 77 -23.12 9.38 -15.37
N LEU A 78 -24.05 9.71 -14.49
CA LEU A 78 -25.17 8.85 -14.10
C LEU A 78 -26.36 8.92 -15.08
N ASN A 79 -26.38 9.87 -16.02
CA ASN A 79 -27.48 10.11 -16.96
C ASN A 79 -27.36 9.29 -18.25
N GLY A 80 -26.43 8.33 -18.30
CA GLY A 80 -26.30 7.36 -19.38
C GLY A 80 -25.18 7.62 -20.37
N ASP A 81 -24.43 8.72 -20.22
CA ASP A 81 -23.25 9.00 -21.03
C ASP A 81 -21.99 8.31 -20.49
N GLY A 82 -22.01 7.77 -19.26
CA GLY A 82 -20.85 7.16 -18.63
C GLY A 82 -19.66 8.13 -18.61
N TYR A 83 -18.48 7.70 -19.07
CA TYR A 83 -17.34 8.61 -19.23
C TYR A 83 -17.41 9.49 -20.49
N GLY A 84 -18.40 9.32 -21.37
CA GLY A 84 -18.56 10.14 -22.58
C GLY A 84 -18.81 11.62 -22.29
N GLY A 85 -19.32 11.96 -21.10
CA GLY A 85 -19.46 13.33 -20.63
C GLY A 85 -18.17 13.91 -20.03
N SER A 86 -17.13 13.09 -19.80
CA SER A 86 -15.87 13.50 -19.18
C SER A 86 -14.90 14.09 -20.24
N PRO A 87 -14.12 15.13 -19.92
CA PRO A 87 -13.15 15.71 -20.86
C PRO A 87 -11.84 14.90 -20.95
N LEU A 88 -11.91 13.59 -20.68
CA LEU A 88 -10.79 12.67 -20.84
C LEU A 88 -10.36 12.58 -22.31
N ARG A 89 -9.04 12.47 -22.51
CA ARG A 89 -8.46 12.24 -23.83
C ARG A 89 -8.34 10.74 -24.06
N LEU A 90 -9.10 10.23 -25.02
CA LEU A 90 -9.09 8.80 -25.37
C LEU A 90 -7.74 8.34 -25.91
N ASP A 91 -6.96 9.25 -26.50
CA ASP A 91 -5.60 8.99 -27.00
C ASP A 91 -4.61 8.64 -25.88
N ASP A 92 -4.94 8.97 -24.62
CA ASP A 92 -4.12 8.63 -23.45
C ASP A 92 -4.37 7.19 -22.97
N PHE A 93 -5.30 6.45 -23.60
CA PHE A 93 -5.60 5.07 -23.23
C PHE A 93 -4.59 4.10 -23.84
N PRO A 94 -4.02 3.17 -23.05
CA PRO A 94 -3.11 2.19 -23.59
C PRO A 94 -3.81 1.32 -24.63
N ILE A 95 -3.12 1.16 -25.75
CA ILE A 95 -3.58 0.34 -26.86
C ILE A 95 -3.20 -1.11 -26.57
N ILE A 96 -4.20 -1.99 -26.52
CA ILE A 96 -4.02 -3.42 -26.36
C ILE A 96 -4.21 -4.10 -27.71
N THR A 97 -3.20 -4.87 -28.10
CA THR A 97 -3.30 -5.79 -29.23
C THR A 97 -3.56 -7.19 -28.71
N LEU A 98 -4.73 -7.74 -29.01
CA LEU A 98 -5.11 -9.09 -28.57
C LEU A 98 -4.61 -10.13 -29.58
N GLY A 99 -3.82 -11.10 -29.11
CA GLY A 99 -3.25 -12.18 -29.95
C GLY A 99 -1.80 -12.56 -29.64
N GLU A 100 -1.09 -11.77 -28.83
CA GLU A 100 0.27 -12.05 -28.35
C GLU A 100 0.35 -11.90 -26.82
N ARG A 101 1.52 -12.22 -26.23
CA ARG A 101 1.79 -12.11 -24.79
C ARG A 101 1.41 -10.71 -24.30
N ALA A 102 0.47 -10.63 -23.36
CA ALA A 102 -0.02 -9.36 -22.85
C ALA A 102 0.61 -9.03 -21.50
N ALA A 103 0.85 -7.73 -21.26
CA ALA A 103 1.09 -7.22 -19.92
C ALA A 103 -0.16 -7.43 -19.05
N VAL A 104 0.02 -7.44 -17.73
CA VAL A 104 -1.08 -7.55 -16.77
C VAL A 104 -2.05 -6.38 -16.94
N LEU A 105 -3.33 -6.69 -17.12
CA LEU A 105 -4.41 -5.72 -17.19
C LEU A 105 -5.28 -5.85 -15.94
N PRO A 106 -5.17 -4.91 -14.97
CA PRO A 106 -6.00 -4.94 -13.78
C PRO A 106 -7.45 -4.52 -14.06
N VAL A 107 -8.36 -4.91 -13.17
CA VAL A 107 -9.71 -4.37 -13.14
C VAL A 107 -9.64 -2.87 -12.86
N GLY A 108 -10.44 -2.07 -13.59
CA GLY A 108 -10.37 -0.61 -13.63
C GLY A 108 -9.50 -0.08 -14.77
N ALA A 109 -8.70 -0.90 -15.47
CA ALA A 109 -7.94 -0.40 -16.60
C ALA A 109 -8.88 0.12 -17.72
N MET A 110 -8.76 1.40 -18.08
CA MET A 110 -9.37 1.98 -19.27
C MET A 110 -8.42 1.79 -20.46
N VAL A 111 -8.92 1.18 -21.53
CA VAL A 111 -8.07 0.64 -22.58
C VAL A 111 -8.67 0.86 -23.96
N CYS A 112 -7.81 0.88 -24.97
CA CYS A 112 -8.17 0.91 -26.38
C CYS A 112 -7.78 -0.43 -27.01
N VAL A 113 -8.73 -1.29 -27.38
CA VAL A 113 -8.45 -2.55 -28.05
C VAL A 113 -8.33 -2.32 -29.57
N ALA A 114 -7.17 -2.66 -30.13
CA ALA A 114 -6.90 -2.53 -31.56
C ALA A 114 -7.63 -3.62 -32.35
N THR A 115 -8.69 -3.25 -33.10
CA THR A 115 -9.50 -4.21 -33.90
C THR A 115 -9.13 -4.25 -35.39
N GLY A 116 -8.04 -3.57 -35.79
CA GLY A 116 -7.65 -3.43 -37.21
C GLY A 116 -8.63 -2.60 -38.06
N SER A 117 -9.71 -2.08 -37.46
CA SER A 117 -10.65 -1.11 -38.02
C SER A 117 -10.78 0.05 -37.04
N ASP A 118 -11.94 0.23 -36.41
CA ASP A 118 -12.17 1.25 -35.40
C ASP A 118 -11.60 0.82 -34.02
N PRO A 119 -10.97 1.72 -33.26
CA PRO A 119 -10.53 1.44 -31.90
C PRO A 119 -11.74 1.10 -31.01
N LEU A 120 -11.59 0.05 -30.21
CA LEU A 120 -12.62 -0.37 -29.26
C LEU A 120 -12.23 0.10 -27.85
N TYR A 121 -12.91 1.11 -27.34
CA TYR A 121 -12.70 1.59 -25.98
C TYR A 121 -13.45 0.74 -24.97
N ALA A 122 -12.79 0.39 -23.87
CA ALA A 122 -13.37 -0.42 -22.82
C ALA A 122 -12.80 -0.09 -21.45
N GLU A 123 -13.60 -0.28 -20.41
CA GLU A 123 -13.11 -0.38 -19.03
C GLU A 123 -13.12 -1.85 -18.61
N ILE A 124 -12.01 -2.35 -18.06
CA ILE A 124 -11.97 -3.71 -17.55
C ILE A 124 -12.76 -3.77 -16.24
N VAL A 125 -13.85 -4.55 -16.20
CA VAL A 125 -14.74 -4.60 -15.03
C VAL A 125 -14.66 -5.91 -14.25
N TYR A 126 -14.02 -6.94 -14.81
CA TYR A 126 -13.86 -8.23 -14.15
C TYR A 126 -12.67 -9.01 -14.72
N ARG A 127 -12.01 -9.78 -13.85
CA ARG A 127 -10.85 -10.61 -14.17
C ARG A 127 -10.88 -11.90 -13.35
N GLU A 128 -10.53 -13.01 -13.99
CA GLU A 128 -10.38 -14.32 -13.35
C GLU A 128 -9.28 -15.15 -14.03
N GLY A 129 -8.79 -16.16 -13.32
CA GLY A 129 -7.93 -17.20 -13.90
C GLY A 129 -8.72 -18.09 -14.85
N ALA A 130 -8.10 -18.54 -15.93
CA ALA A 130 -8.71 -19.38 -16.95
C ALA A 130 -7.84 -20.61 -17.22
N HIS A 131 -7.47 -21.34 -16.16
CA HIS A 131 -6.61 -22.51 -16.26
C HIS A 131 -7.21 -23.58 -17.21
N PRO A 132 -6.43 -24.12 -18.17
CA PRO A 132 -6.96 -25.01 -19.21
C PRO A 132 -7.41 -26.39 -18.71
N GLU A 133 -6.93 -26.83 -17.55
CA GLU A 133 -7.33 -28.12 -16.95
C GLU A 133 -8.64 -28.06 -16.15
N ILE A 134 -9.28 -26.89 -16.04
CA ILE A 134 -10.59 -26.80 -15.39
C ILE A 134 -11.64 -27.39 -16.33
N GLY A 135 -12.36 -28.40 -15.84
CA GLY A 135 -13.34 -29.13 -16.62
C GLY A 135 -14.57 -28.29 -16.97
N PRO A 136 -15.31 -28.65 -18.04
CA PRO A 136 -16.48 -27.90 -18.49
C PRO A 136 -17.63 -27.93 -17.47
N LEU A 137 -17.66 -28.95 -16.60
CA LEU A 137 -18.63 -29.06 -15.51
C LEU A 137 -18.18 -28.30 -14.26
N GLY A 138 -17.04 -27.62 -14.29
CA GLY A 138 -16.49 -26.90 -13.15
C GLY A 138 -15.76 -27.80 -12.15
N ASP A 139 -15.42 -29.03 -12.52
CA ASP A 139 -14.47 -29.86 -11.79
C ASP A 139 -13.06 -29.25 -11.90
N VAL A 140 -12.42 -29.03 -10.75
CA VAL A 140 -11.08 -28.44 -10.67
C VAL A 140 -10.11 -29.48 -10.10
N PRO A 141 -8.97 -29.77 -10.77
CA PRO A 141 -7.92 -30.55 -10.16
C PRO A 141 -7.38 -29.85 -8.90
N ALA A 142 -7.17 -30.59 -7.82
CA ALA A 142 -6.76 -30.01 -6.53
C ALA A 142 -5.56 -29.05 -6.68
N TRP A 143 -4.56 -29.43 -7.47
CA TRP A 143 -3.36 -28.62 -7.68
C TRP A 143 -3.60 -27.26 -8.36
N VAL A 144 -4.72 -27.07 -9.08
CA VAL A 144 -5.02 -25.80 -9.76
C VAL A 144 -5.57 -24.76 -8.77
N SER A 145 -6.32 -25.21 -7.77
CA SER A 145 -6.98 -24.34 -6.80
C SER A 145 -5.96 -23.75 -5.81
N GLY A 146 -5.81 -22.43 -5.80
CA GLY A 146 -4.80 -21.73 -5.00
C GLY A 146 -3.38 -21.82 -5.56
N ALA A 147 -3.22 -22.26 -6.81
CA ALA A 147 -1.92 -22.40 -7.44
C ALA A 147 -1.27 -21.04 -7.70
N PRO A 148 0.06 -20.90 -7.52
CA PRO A 148 0.78 -19.71 -7.96
C PRO A 148 0.76 -19.62 -9.50
N ALA A 149 0.95 -18.41 -10.03
CA ALA A 149 1.11 -18.22 -11.47
C ALA A 149 2.23 -19.13 -12.02
N SER A 150 1.98 -19.77 -13.17
CA SER A 150 2.86 -20.77 -13.80
C SER A 150 3.12 -22.06 -13.04
N ALA A 151 2.23 -22.47 -12.13
CA ALA A 151 2.20 -23.87 -11.76
C ALA A 151 2.01 -24.74 -13.02
N GLU A 152 2.91 -25.69 -13.25
CA GLU A 152 2.90 -26.58 -14.43
C GLU A 152 2.31 -27.96 -14.13
N GLY A 153 2.01 -28.23 -12.85
CA GLY A 153 1.43 -29.48 -12.39
C GLY A 153 1.51 -29.62 -10.87
N PRO A 154 1.04 -30.76 -10.33
CA PRO A 154 1.00 -31.02 -8.89
C PRO A 154 2.37 -30.81 -8.22
N GLY A 155 2.43 -29.86 -7.28
CA GLY A 155 3.65 -29.54 -6.51
C GLY A 155 4.82 -29.00 -7.34
N ARG A 156 4.61 -28.62 -8.61
CA ARG A 156 5.66 -28.13 -9.52
C ARG A 156 5.51 -26.63 -9.75
N PRO A 157 6.22 -25.78 -8.99
CA PRO A 157 6.28 -24.35 -9.28
C PRO A 157 7.02 -24.11 -10.61
N ALA A 158 6.73 -22.98 -11.23
CA ALA A 158 7.31 -22.55 -12.50
C ALA A 158 8.85 -22.60 -12.49
N SER A 159 9.44 -23.11 -13.57
CA SER A 159 10.88 -23.03 -13.83
C SER A 159 11.17 -22.04 -14.96
N GLY A 160 11.21 -20.74 -14.67
CA GLY A 160 11.50 -19.72 -15.69
C GLY A 160 11.52 -18.28 -15.17
N PRO A 161 12.12 -17.33 -15.92
CA PRO A 161 12.26 -15.93 -15.51
C PRO A 161 10.98 -15.11 -15.63
N THR A 162 9.98 -15.57 -16.39
CA THR A 162 8.69 -14.89 -16.58
C THR A 162 7.57 -15.81 -16.14
N LEU A 163 6.78 -15.37 -15.15
CA LEU A 163 5.60 -16.10 -14.73
C LEU A 163 4.44 -15.76 -15.67
N ARG A 164 3.75 -16.80 -16.09
CA ARG A 164 2.64 -16.80 -17.02
C ARG A 164 1.38 -17.32 -16.36
N ARG A 165 0.25 -16.72 -16.69
CA ARG A 165 -1.07 -17.21 -16.31
C ARG A 165 -2.05 -16.92 -17.43
N ARG A 166 -2.93 -17.87 -17.70
CA ARG A 166 -4.04 -17.65 -18.62
C ARG A 166 -5.17 -16.99 -17.85
N GLU A 167 -5.66 -15.87 -18.34
CA GLU A 167 -6.67 -15.06 -17.65
C GLU A 167 -7.82 -14.72 -18.58
N ARG A 168 -9.03 -14.66 -18.01
CA ARG A 168 -10.22 -14.15 -18.67
C ARG A 168 -10.51 -12.76 -18.12
N ILE A 169 -10.70 -11.83 -19.05
CA ILE A 169 -10.95 -10.42 -18.80
C ILE A 169 -12.31 -10.08 -19.41
N VAL A 170 -13.15 -9.38 -18.66
CA VAL A 170 -14.46 -8.91 -19.12
C VAL A 170 -14.41 -7.40 -19.31
N PRO A 171 -14.37 -6.92 -20.56
CA PRO A 171 -14.46 -5.50 -20.86
C PRO A 171 -15.91 -5.00 -20.82
N ASP A 172 -16.13 -3.84 -20.21
CA ASP A 172 -17.36 -3.04 -20.37
C ASP A 172 -17.19 -2.10 -21.55
N LEU A 173 -17.83 -2.47 -22.67
CA LEU A 173 -17.80 -1.72 -23.93
C LEU A 173 -18.78 -0.54 -23.94
N ASP A 174 -19.62 -0.43 -22.91
CA ASP A 174 -20.63 0.62 -22.79
C ASP A 174 -20.18 1.76 -21.86
N ALA A 175 -19.00 1.64 -21.23
CA ALA A 175 -18.51 2.56 -20.20
C ALA A 175 -18.32 4.01 -20.68
N PHE A 176 -18.09 4.23 -21.98
CA PHE A 176 -17.85 5.56 -22.57
C PHE A 176 -19.06 6.15 -23.30
N GLY A 177 -20.25 5.62 -23.02
CA GLY A 177 -21.49 6.17 -23.51
C GLY A 177 -21.82 5.81 -24.96
N PRO A 178 -22.96 6.32 -25.47
CA PRO A 178 -23.54 5.87 -26.74
C PRO A 178 -22.71 6.27 -27.97
N ALA A 179 -21.92 7.34 -27.89
CA ALA A 179 -21.12 7.83 -29.02
C ALA A 179 -19.98 6.88 -29.42
N LEU A 180 -19.44 6.13 -28.46
CA LEU A 180 -18.36 5.16 -28.69
C LEU A 180 -18.85 3.70 -28.62
N ARG A 181 -20.14 3.50 -28.40
CA ARG A 181 -20.75 2.17 -28.35
C ARG A 181 -20.78 1.54 -29.73
N LEU A 182 -20.34 0.27 -29.82
CA LEU A 182 -20.48 -0.50 -31.04
C LEU A 182 -21.95 -0.86 -31.34
N SER A 183 -22.31 -0.86 -32.62
CA SER A 183 -23.58 -1.47 -33.04
C SER A 183 -23.61 -2.98 -32.75
N GLN A 184 -24.81 -3.53 -32.54
CA GLN A 184 -25.00 -4.97 -32.33
C GLN A 184 -24.39 -5.81 -33.45
N ALA A 185 -24.48 -5.33 -34.70
CA ALA A 185 -23.88 -6.00 -35.86
C ALA A 185 -22.34 -5.97 -35.85
N GLN A 186 -21.71 -4.88 -35.40
CA GLN A 186 -20.26 -4.82 -35.21
C GLN A 186 -19.82 -5.79 -34.11
N LEU A 187 -20.48 -5.74 -32.94
CA LEU A 187 -20.15 -6.59 -31.81
C LEU A 187 -20.33 -8.09 -32.15
N HIS A 188 -21.43 -8.44 -32.82
CA HIS A 188 -21.66 -9.80 -33.29
C HIS A 188 -20.54 -10.27 -34.24
N ARG A 189 -20.14 -9.45 -35.22
CA ARG A 189 -19.03 -9.77 -36.13
C ARG A 189 -17.71 -10.00 -35.39
N LEU A 190 -17.39 -9.19 -34.39
CA LEU A 190 -16.17 -9.36 -33.59
C LEU A 190 -16.17 -10.68 -32.82
N ARG A 191 -17.31 -11.05 -32.23
CA ARG A 191 -17.49 -12.31 -31.47
C ARG A 191 -17.45 -13.55 -32.37
N THR A 192 -18.06 -13.49 -33.55
CA THR A 192 -18.04 -14.60 -34.51
C THR A 192 -16.65 -14.87 -35.07
N ARG A 193 -15.83 -13.82 -35.26
CA ARG A 193 -14.44 -13.98 -35.73
C ARG A 193 -13.51 -14.61 -34.69
N LYS A 194 -13.86 -14.58 -33.41
CA LYS A 194 -13.09 -15.15 -32.27
C LYS A 194 -11.61 -14.76 -32.24
N ARG A 195 -11.23 -13.65 -32.89
CA ARG A 195 -9.84 -13.19 -33.02
C ARG A 195 -9.40 -12.39 -31.79
N TRP A 196 -10.31 -11.61 -31.21
CA TRP A 196 -10.02 -10.65 -30.14
C TRP A 196 -10.97 -10.84 -28.96
N LEU A 197 -12.26 -10.97 -29.26
CA LEU A 197 -13.30 -11.31 -28.29
C LEU A 197 -13.72 -12.77 -28.48
N SER A 198 -13.91 -13.48 -27.38
CA SER A 198 -14.54 -14.78 -27.35
C SER A 198 -15.99 -14.69 -27.81
N GLU A 199 -16.62 -15.85 -27.97
CA GLU A 199 -18.05 -15.92 -28.27
C GLU A 199 -18.90 -15.21 -27.23
N ASP A 200 -18.47 -15.20 -25.97
CA ASP A 200 -19.14 -14.52 -24.85
C ASP A 200 -18.91 -12.99 -24.88
N GLY A 201 -17.97 -12.49 -25.68
CA GLY A 201 -17.52 -11.09 -25.60
C GLY A 201 -16.44 -10.86 -24.54
N HIS A 202 -15.72 -11.92 -24.13
CA HIS A 202 -14.63 -11.85 -23.16
C HIS A 202 -13.28 -11.90 -23.86
N VAL A 203 -12.24 -11.37 -23.22
CA VAL A 203 -10.86 -11.48 -23.69
C VAL A 203 -10.18 -12.59 -22.90
N VAL A 204 -9.56 -13.56 -23.57
CA VAL A 204 -8.77 -14.61 -22.92
C VAL A 204 -7.33 -14.48 -23.40
N VAL A 205 -6.41 -14.23 -22.48
CA VAL A 205 -5.02 -13.88 -22.78
C VAL A 205 -4.05 -14.62 -21.88
N ASP A 206 -2.86 -14.92 -22.41
CA ASP A 206 -1.73 -15.39 -21.62
C ASP A 206 -0.95 -14.16 -21.12
N VAL A 207 -1.11 -13.87 -19.83
CA VAL A 207 -0.52 -12.72 -19.16
C VAL A 207 0.87 -13.08 -18.67
N SER A 208 1.83 -12.17 -18.87
CA SER A 208 3.19 -12.29 -18.34
C SER A 208 3.41 -11.33 -17.18
N TYR A 209 3.74 -11.90 -16.02
CA TYR A 209 4.11 -11.17 -14.81
C TYR A 209 5.63 -10.96 -14.78
N PRO A 210 6.10 -9.75 -14.41
CA PRO A 210 7.52 -9.44 -14.35
C PRO A 210 8.24 -10.12 -13.18
N SER A 211 7.51 -10.53 -12.13
CA SER A 211 8.09 -11.23 -10.97
C SER A 211 7.03 -12.05 -10.20
N PRO A 212 7.45 -12.99 -9.32
CA PRO A 212 6.56 -13.71 -8.39
C PRO A 212 5.76 -12.82 -7.45
N GLU A 213 6.31 -11.69 -7.05
CA GLU A 213 5.64 -10.71 -6.20
C GLU A 213 4.54 -10.02 -7.00
N ALA A 214 4.82 -9.61 -8.24
CA ALA A 214 3.82 -9.00 -9.12
C ALA A 214 2.65 -9.95 -9.41
N ALA A 215 2.90 -11.25 -9.49
CA ALA A 215 1.86 -12.28 -9.66
C ALA A 215 1.01 -12.54 -8.42
N ARG A 216 1.48 -12.13 -7.23
CA ARG A 216 0.80 -12.30 -5.94
C ARG A 216 0.18 -11.01 -5.40
N ARG A 217 0.36 -9.87 -6.08
CA ARG A 217 -0.24 -8.60 -5.67
C ARG A 217 -1.76 -8.70 -5.71
N ASP A 218 -2.40 -8.06 -4.74
CA ASP A 218 -3.84 -7.87 -4.73
C ASP A 218 -4.29 -6.97 -5.89
N ASP A 219 -5.58 -7.04 -6.22
CA ASP A 219 -6.16 -6.34 -7.36
C ASP A 219 -6.00 -4.82 -7.27
N LEU A 220 -6.08 -4.22 -6.07
CA LEU A 220 -5.99 -2.78 -5.88
C LEU A 220 -4.55 -2.26 -5.97
N THR A 221 -3.59 -2.98 -5.40
CA THR A 221 -2.17 -2.66 -5.56
C THR A 221 -1.75 -2.81 -7.03
N ALA A 222 -2.19 -3.86 -7.71
CA ALA A 222 -1.94 -4.03 -9.15
C ALA A 222 -2.54 -2.89 -9.98
N TYR A 223 -3.74 -2.41 -9.60
CA TYR A 223 -4.38 -1.26 -10.25
C TYR A 223 -3.63 0.06 -10.00
N ALA A 224 -3.20 0.31 -8.76
CA ALA A 224 -2.41 1.49 -8.42
C ALA A 224 -1.06 1.53 -9.17
N ASP A 225 -0.35 0.40 -9.20
CA ASP A 225 0.90 0.26 -9.96
C ASP A 225 0.66 0.50 -11.46
N TYR A 226 -0.44 -0.02 -12.02
CA TYR A 226 -0.83 0.24 -13.41
C TYR A 226 -1.07 1.73 -13.67
N LEU A 227 -1.84 2.42 -12.83
CA LEU A 227 -2.10 3.86 -12.99
C LEU A 227 -0.84 4.72 -12.83
N LEU A 228 0.11 4.33 -11.98
CA LEU A 228 1.36 5.08 -11.78
C LEU A 228 2.37 4.86 -12.91
N THR A 229 2.21 3.78 -13.68
CA THR A 229 3.11 3.37 -14.77
C THR A 229 2.45 3.52 -16.14
N THR A 230 1.60 2.57 -16.52
CA THR A 230 0.98 2.47 -17.85
C THR A 230 -0.12 3.51 -18.04
N GLY A 231 -0.96 3.73 -17.03
CA GLY A 231 -2.04 4.70 -17.03
C GLY A 231 -1.64 6.10 -16.55
N ARG A 232 -0.33 6.40 -16.49
CA ARG A 232 0.18 7.60 -15.81
C ARG A 232 -0.33 8.91 -16.39
N GLU A 233 -0.45 9.00 -17.71
CA GLU A 233 -0.98 10.20 -18.36
C GLU A 233 -2.45 10.43 -18.01
N GLN A 234 -3.26 9.37 -17.89
CA GLN A 234 -4.65 9.47 -17.44
C GLN A 234 -4.71 9.94 -15.99
N LEU A 235 -3.92 9.31 -15.11
CA LEU A 235 -3.88 9.65 -13.68
C LEU A 235 -3.45 11.11 -13.45
N LEU A 236 -2.51 11.62 -14.24
CA LEU A 236 -1.99 12.98 -14.09
C LEU A 236 -2.64 13.97 -15.05
N SER A 237 -3.76 13.62 -15.66
CA SER A 237 -4.50 14.51 -16.54
C SER A 237 -5.04 15.69 -15.72
N PRO A 238 -4.86 16.95 -16.14
CA PRO A 238 -5.47 18.10 -15.49
C PRO A 238 -6.99 18.17 -15.75
N CYS A 239 -7.52 17.29 -16.60
CA CYS A 239 -8.93 17.25 -16.99
C CYS A 239 -9.80 16.39 -16.07
N VAL A 240 -9.27 15.87 -14.96
CA VAL A 240 -10.04 15.13 -13.94
C VAL A 240 -10.75 16.11 -12.98
N PRO A 241 -11.78 15.69 -12.22
CA PRO A 241 -12.48 16.57 -11.29
C PRO A 241 -11.54 17.21 -10.27
N VAL A 242 -10.70 16.40 -9.61
CA VAL A 242 -9.62 16.88 -8.74
C VAL A 242 -8.36 16.07 -9.01
N SER A 243 -7.25 16.73 -9.34
CA SER A 243 -6.00 16.03 -9.62
C SER A 243 -5.46 15.34 -8.36
N LEU A 244 -4.81 14.17 -8.54
CA LEU A 244 -4.24 13.44 -7.40
C LEU A 244 -3.15 14.27 -6.70
N ALA A 245 -2.36 15.01 -7.48
CA ALA A 245 -1.31 15.87 -6.96
C ALA A 245 -1.87 17.00 -6.07
N GLU A 246 -3.04 17.54 -6.40
CA GLU A 246 -3.71 18.55 -5.56
C GLU A 246 -4.23 17.91 -4.26
N LEU A 247 -4.81 16.71 -4.34
CA LEU A 247 -5.33 15.98 -3.18
C LEU A 247 -4.22 15.63 -2.18
N VAL A 248 -3.03 15.24 -2.65
CA VAL A 248 -1.88 14.88 -1.78
C VAL A 248 -0.97 16.08 -1.47
N GLY A 249 -1.17 17.23 -2.12
CA GLY A 249 -0.33 18.42 -1.96
C GLY A 249 1.06 18.34 -2.61
N GLY A 250 1.25 17.53 -3.65
CA GLY A 250 2.54 17.42 -4.34
C GLY A 250 2.59 16.39 -5.48
N THR A 251 3.68 16.42 -6.25
CA THR A 251 3.89 15.54 -7.43
C THR A 251 4.92 14.42 -7.20
N GLY A 252 5.43 14.28 -5.97
CA GLY A 252 6.39 13.24 -5.61
C GLY A 252 5.81 11.84 -5.75
N GLU A 253 6.54 10.92 -6.35
CA GLU A 253 6.03 9.57 -6.69
C GLU A 253 5.54 8.78 -5.48
N GLU A 254 6.27 8.81 -4.36
CA GLU A 254 5.86 8.15 -3.13
C GLU A 254 4.60 8.76 -2.51
N LEU A 255 4.41 10.09 -2.63
CA LEU A 255 3.19 10.77 -2.17
C LEU A 255 1.99 10.39 -3.04
N LEU A 256 2.17 10.38 -4.36
CA LEU A 256 1.13 9.96 -5.30
C LEU A 256 0.75 8.50 -5.06
N ARG A 257 1.72 7.62 -4.83
CA ARG A 257 1.48 6.20 -4.57
C ARG A 257 0.73 5.98 -3.26
N ALA A 258 1.20 6.57 -2.16
CA ALA A 258 0.54 6.45 -0.87
C ALA A 258 -0.88 7.05 -0.90
N GLY A 259 -1.04 8.24 -1.50
CA GLY A 259 -2.33 8.90 -1.64
C GLY A 259 -3.31 8.10 -2.49
N LEU A 260 -2.87 7.51 -3.60
CA LEU A 260 -3.71 6.67 -4.45
C LEU A 260 -4.19 5.41 -3.74
N LEU A 261 -3.30 4.71 -3.03
CA LEU A 261 -3.67 3.52 -2.25
C LEU A 261 -4.68 3.86 -1.14
N ASN A 262 -4.47 4.98 -0.43
CA ASN A 262 -5.39 5.46 0.60
C ASN A 262 -6.75 5.90 0.04
N LEU A 263 -6.78 6.46 -1.18
CA LEU A 263 -8.03 6.76 -1.87
C LEU A 263 -8.78 5.49 -2.26
N LEU A 264 -8.08 4.48 -2.79
CA LEU A 264 -8.67 3.18 -3.12
C LEU A 264 -9.24 2.50 -1.86
N ASP A 265 -8.52 2.53 -0.74
CA ASP A 265 -8.99 2.05 0.56
C ASP A 265 -10.23 2.83 1.04
N THR A 266 -10.22 4.16 0.92
CA THR A 266 -11.37 5.00 1.29
C THR A 266 -12.60 4.68 0.43
N VAL A 267 -12.43 4.48 -0.87
CA VAL A 267 -13.52 4.07 -1.78
C VAL A 267 -14.02 2.67 -1.42
N GLN A 268 -13.12 1.74 -1.10
CA GLN A 268 -13.50 0.40 -0.63
C GLN A 268 -14.33 0.49 0.66
N ALA A 269 -13.87 1.26 1.63
CA ALA A 269 -14.58 1.49 2.88
C ALA A 269 -15.94 2.15 2.67
N ALA A 270 -16.06 3.08 1.71
CA ALA A 270 -17.33 3.69 1.34
C ALA A 270 -18.31 2.62 0.82
N LEU A 271 -17.88 1.76 -0.11
CA LEU A 271 -18.69 0.65 -0.64
C LEU A 271 -19.12 -0.33 0.47
N LEU A 272 -18.20 -0.69 1.37
CA LEU A 272 -18.46 -1.61 2.49
C LEU A 272 -19.39 -1.01 3.55
N SER A 273 -19.37 0.31 3.72
CA SER A 273 -20.23 1.00 4.70
C SER A 273 -21.67 1.19 4.24
N SER A 274 -21.96 1.01 2.95
CA SER A 274 -23.30 1.18 2.40
C SER A 274 -24.24 0.06 2.85
N ALA A 275 -25.42 0.44 3.34
CA ALA A 275 -26.50 -0.49 3.63
C ALA A 275 -27.20 -1.00 2.34
N LEU A 276 -27.09 -0.28 1.22
CA LEU A 276 -27.74 -0.63 -0.06
C LEU A 276 -26.92 -1.59 -0.90
N LEU A 277 -25.62 -1.66 -0.63
CA LEU A 277 -24.69 -2.51 -1.35
C LEU A 277 -24.35 -3.78 -0.57
N ARG A 278 -23.83 -4.74 -1.31
CA ARG A 278 -23.25 -5.97 -0.80
C ARG A 278 -22.02 -6.33 -1.61
N THR A 279 -20.97 -6.84 -0.97
CA THR A 279 -19.68 -7.08 -1.61
C THR A 279 -19.30 -8.56 -1.67
N TRP A 280 -18.72 -8.96 -2.80
CA TRP A 280 -17.94 -10.19 -2.97
C TRP A 280 -16.51 -9.79 -3.28
N GLY A 281 -15.59 -9.97 -2.33
CA GLY A 281 -14.26 -9.36 -2.42
C GLY A 281 -14.36 -7.86 -2.66
N HIS A 282 -13.77 -7.38 -3.75
CA HIS A 282 -13.80 -5.97 -4.15
C HIS A 282 -15.01 -5.59 -5.03
N TYR A 283 -15.91 -6.52 -5.34
CA TYR A 283 -17.05 -6.30 -6.24
C TYR A 283 -18.32 -6.00 -5.44
N ALA A 284 -18.84 -4.78 -5.57
CA ALA A 284 -20.12 -4.38 -5.01
C ALA A 284 -21.28 -4.64 -5.97
N VAL A 285 -22.39 -5.15 -5.44
CA VAL A 285 -23.67 -5.30 -6.14
C VAL A 285 -24.78 -4.69 -5.29
N THR A 286 -25.85 -4.20 -5.93
CA THR A 286 -26.98 -3.65 -5.19
C THR A 286 -27.81 -4.77 -4.56
N ARG A 287 -28.30 -4.54 -3.34
CA ARG A 287 -29.20 -5.49 -2.67
C ARG A 287 -30.51 -5.67 -3.43
N THR A 288 -31.00 -4.62 -4.09
CA THR A 288 -32.16 -4.69 -4.97
C THR A 288 -31.93 -5.69 -6.10
N SER A 289 -30.79 -5.59 -6.79
CA SER A 289 -30.46 -6.52 -7.89
C SER A 289 -30.30 -7.97 -7.41
N LEU A 290 -29.75 -8.18 -6.21
CA LEU A 290 -29.70 -9.52 -5.60
C LEU A 290 -31.09 -10.06 -5.29
N ALA A 291 -31.98 -9.23 -4.73
CA ALA A 291 -33.35 -9.63 -4.41
C ALA A 291 -34.17 -9.94 -5.67
N GLU A 292 -34.03 -9.13 -6.72
CA GLU A 292 -34.62 -9.38 -8.05
C GLU A 292 -34.13 -10.71 -8.63
N CYS A 293 -32.81 -10.95 -8.60
CA CYS A 293 -32.22 -12.20 -9.07
C CYS A 293 -32.72 -13.42 -8.27
N TRP A 294 -32.93 -13.26 -6.96
CA TRP A 294 -33.43 -14.32 -6.10
C TRP A 294 -34.90 -14.68 -6.36
N GLY A 295 -35.70 -13.68 -6.75
CA GLY A 295 -37.09 -13.85 -7.15
C GLY A 295 -37.29 -14.31 -8.60
N ASP A 296 -36.26 -14.21 -9.44
CA ASP A 296 -36.31 -14.64 -10.83
C ASP A 296 -36.43 -16.17 -10.94
N THR A 297 -37.33 -16.62 -11.82
CA THR A 297 -37.59 -18.04 -12.13
C THR A 297 -36.96 -18.47 -13.47
N GLY A 298 -36.40 -17.52 -14.22
CA GLY A 298 -35.64 -17.78 -15.44
C GLY A 298 -34.23 -18.29 -15.17
N PRO A 299 -33.44 -18.50 -16.25
CA PRO A 299 -32.06 -18.98 -16.15
C PRO A 299 -31.19 -18.09 -15.26
N LEU A 300 -30.36 -18.70 -14.42
CA LEU A 300 -29.51 -18.02 -13.42
C LEU A 300 -30.31 -17.30 -12.31
N GLY A 301 -31.62 -17.51 -12.24
CA GLY A 301 -32.47 -17.03 -11.16
C GLY A 301 -32.28 -17.81 -9.86
N GLY A 302 -33.11 -17.51 -8.86
CA GLY A 302 -32.95 -18.06 -7.51
C GLY A 302 -32.96 -19.59 -7.44
N ASN A 303 -33.73 -20.27 -8.32
CA ASN A 303 -33.78 -21.73 -8.36
C ASN A 303 -32.45 -22.35 -8.81
N ASP A 304 -31.81 -21.78 -9.83
CA ASP A 304 -30.53 -22.28 -10.34
C ASP A 304 -29.40 -22.01 -9.35
N LEU A 305 -29.40 -20.84 -8.70
CA LEU A 305 -28.40 -20.50 -7.68
C LEU A 305 -28.54 -21.37 -6.43
N ARG A 306 -29.77 -21.70 -5.99
CA ARG A 306 -30.01 -22.69 -4.93
C ARG A 306 -29.55 -24.09 -5.33
N SER A 307 -29.81 -24.48 -6.58
CA SER A 307 -29.37 -25.77 -7.11
C SER A 307 -27.86 -25.87 -7.17
N LEU A 308 -27.17 -24.78 -7.53
CA LEU A 308 -25.71 -24.68 -7.45
C LEU A 308 -25.21 -24.86 -6.01
N ALA A 309 -25.82 -24.17 -5.04
CA ALA A 309 -25.44 -24.30 -3.64
C ALA A 309 -25.61 -25.72 -3.12
N ALA A 310 -26.76 -26.36 -3.39
CA ALA A 310 -27.00 -27.76 -3.03
C ALA A 310 -26.01 -28.71 -3.73
N ALA A 311 -25.64 -28.42 -4.98
CA ALA A 311 -24.65 -29.21 -5.71
C ALA A 311 -23.25 -29.11 -5.08
N VAL A 312 -22.84 -27.93 -4.61
CA VAL A 312 -21.58 -27.73 -3.89
C VAL A 312 -21.62 -28.41 -2.53
N GLU A 313 -22.71 -28.25 -1.78
CA GLU A 313 -22.90 -28.89 -0.47
C GLU A 313 -22.79 -30.41 -0.55
N HIS A 314 -23.46 -31.02 -1.53
CA HIS A 314 -23.49 -32.47 -1.69
C HIS A 314 -22.36 -33.03 -2.54
N ALA A 315 -21.43 -32.20 -3.05
CA ALA A 315 -20.37 -32.64 -3.95
C ALA A 315 -19.48 -33.74 -3.35
N ALA A 316 -19.20 -33.67 -2.04
CA ALA A 316 -18.38 -34.66 -1.34
C ALA A 316 -19.16 -35.90 -0.87
N THR A 317 -20.48 -35.98 -1.14
CA THR A 317 -21.33 -37.09 -0.69
C THR A 317 -20.89 -38.40 -1.36
N PRO A 318 -20.49 -39.42 -0.59
CA PRO A 318 -20.02 -40.67 -1.18
C PRO A 318 -21.14 -41.41 -1.91
N ALA A 319 -20.85 -41.89 -3.12
CA ALA A 319 -21.77 -42.78 -3.84
C ALA A 319 -21.95 -44.09 -3.07
N LYS A 320 -23.20 -44.43 -2.71
CA LYS A 320 -23.53 -45.69 -2.02
C LYS A 320 -23.11 -46.89 -2.86
N ARG A 321 -22.00 -47.55 -2.50
CA ARG A 321 -21.68 -48.90 -2.99
C ARG A 321 -22.36 -49.94 -2.10
N ARG A 322 -22.82 -51.04 -2.70
CA ARG A 322 -23.48 -52.14 -1.97
C ARG A 322 -22.58 -52.75 -0.90
N HIS A 323 -21.25 -52.79 -1.07
CA HIS A 323 -20.28 -53.33 -0.10
C HIS A 323 -18.99 -52.47 -0.05
N GLY A 324 -18.67 -51.88 1.12
CA GLY A 324 -17.38 -51.20 1.40
C GLY A 324 -17.50 -49.75 1.90
N LEU A 325 -16.57 -49.34 2.78
CA LEU A 325 -16.38 -47.95 3.21
C LEU A 325 -15.76 -47.15 2.06
N THR A 326 -16.42 -46.10 1.58
CA THR A 326 -15.85 -45.13 0.65
C THR A 326 -14.84 -44.25 1.39
N ALA A 327 -13.65 -44.09 0.82
CA ALA A 327 -12.71 -43.07 1.25
C ALA A 327 -13.37 -41.67 1.11
N PRO A 328 -13.14 -40.74 2.05
CA PRO A 328 -13.63 -39.37 1.94
C PRO A 328 -13.11 -38.74 0.65
N VAL A 329 -14.02 -38.14 -0.12
CA VAL A 329 -13.70 -37.47 -1.40
C VAL A 329 -13.66 -35.96 -1.14
N THR A 330 -12.57 -35.31 -1.53
CA THR A 330 -12.50 -33.84 -1.60
C THR A 330 -12.83 -33.42 -3.02
N VAL A 331 -13.77 -32.48 -3.18
CA VAL A 331 -14.20 -31.96 -4.48
C VAL A 331 -13.97 -30.46 -4.54
N TYR A 332 -13.38 -29.99 -5.63
CA TYR A 332 -13.17 -28.57 -5.92
C TYR A 332 -14.09 -28.18 -7.08
N THR A 333 -14.93 -27.16 -6.86
CA THR A 333 -15.95 -26.72 -7.81
C THR A 333 -15.75 -25.26 -8.20
N ALA A 334 -15.45 -25.00 -9.47
CA ALA A 334 -15.39 -23.66 -10.05
C ALA A 334 -16.77 -23.12 -10.44
N VAL A 335 -17.10 -21.90 -10.02
CA VAL A 335 -18.40 -21.27 -10.24
C VAL A 335 -18.63 -20.90 -11.70
N GLY A 336 -17.65 -20.30 -12.37
CA GLY A 336 -17.79 -19.79 -13.74
C GLY A 336 -18.23 -20.86 -14.76
N PRO A 337 -17.54 -22.02 -14.86
CA PRO A 337 -17.97 -23.12 -15.71
C PRO A 337 -19.32 -23.74 -15.31
N ARG A 338 -19.62 -23.83 -14.00
CA ARG A 338 -20.92 -24.33 -13.51
C ARG A 338 -22.10 -23.49 -14.00
N LEU A 339 -21.97 -22.16 -14.01
CA LEU A 339 -23.01 -21.28 -14.52
C LEU A 339 -23.31 -21.50 -16.01
N ARG A 340 -22.32 -21.92 -16.80
CA ARG A 340 -22.52 -22.25 -18.23
C ARG A 340 -23.36 -23.51 -18.45
N GLN A 341 -23.46 -24.38 -17.43
CA GLN A 341 -24.26 -25.61 -17.51
C GLN A 341 -25.75 -25.35 -17.24
N VAL A 342 -26.12 -24.16 -16.79
CA VAL A 342 -27.52 -23.79 -16.57
C VAL A 342 -28.23 -23.64 -17.92
N PRO A 343 -29.32 -24.39 -18.18
CA PRO A 343 -30.06 -24.29 -19.43
C PRO A 343 -30.54 -22.86 -19.71
N GLY A 344 -30.23 -22.34 -20.90
CA GLY A 344 -30.63 -20.99 -21.30
C GLY A 344 -29.74 -19.85 -20.76
N ALA A 345 -28.71 -20.14 -19.96
CA ALA A 345 -27.82 -19.11 -19.40
C ALA A 345 -26.87 -18.46 -20.41
N ALA A 346 -26.67 -19.07 -21.58
CA ALA A 346 -25.66 -18.64 -22.56
C ALA A 346 -25.77 -17.16 -22.97
N GLU A 347 -26.98 -16.62 -23.11
CA GLU A 347 -27.18 -15.21 -23.45
C GLU A 347 -26.91 -14.26 -22.27
N LEU A 348 -27.19 -14.70 -21.04
CA LEU A 348 -26.98 -13.91 -19.82
C LEU A 348 -25.51 -13.83 -19.42
N LEU A 349 -24.71 -14.83 -19.81
CA LEU A 349 -23.27 -14.90 -19.56
C LEU A 349 -22.44 -14.14 -20.60
N LYS A 350 -23.06 -13.28 -21.42
CA LYS A 350 -22.39 -12.46 -22.42
C LYS A 350 -21.92 -11.13 -21.83
N GLY A 351 -20.70 -10.73 -22.16
CA GLY A 351 -20.08 -9.48 -21.74
C GLY A 351 -20.13 -9.32 -20.21
N VAL A 352 -20.49 -8.12 -19.75
CA VAL A 352 -20.55 -7.81 -18.32
C VAL A 352 -21.57 -8.66 -17.53
N GLY A 353 -22.52 -9.31 -18.21
CA GLY A 353 -23.48 -10.21 -17.58
C GLY A 353 -22.81 -11.41 -16.90
N TYR A 354 -21.68 -11.89 -17.43
CA TYR A 354 -20.88 -12.94 -16.80
C TYR A 354 -20.37 -12.55 -15.42
N ALA A 355 -19.78 -11.35 -15.30
CA ALA A 355 -19.26 -10.83 -14.04
C ALA A 355 -20.38 -10.71 -12.98
N SER A 356 -21.55 -10.21 -13.40
CA SER A 356 -22.75 -10.15 -12.55
C SER A 356 -23.20 -11.53 -12.08
N ALA A 357 -23.27 -12.51 -12.98
CA ALA A 357 -23.67 -13.87 -12.63
C ALA A 357 -22.70 -14.53 -11.64
N VAL A 358 -21.39 -14.39 -11.87
CA VAL A 358 -20.35 -14.95 -10.99
C VAL A 358 -20.39 -14.32 -9.59
N CYS A 359 -20.47 -12.99 -9.50
CA CYS A 359 -20.53 -12.31 -8.20
C CYS A 359 -21.79 -12.70 -7.42
N ARG A 360 -22.96 -12.75 -8.09
CA ARG A 360 -24.22 -13.16 -7.45
C ARG A 360 -24.18 -14.62 -7.00
N ALA A 361 -23.65 -15.52 -7.82
CA ALA A 361 -23.54 -16.94 -7.47
C ALA A 361 -22.65 -17.16 -6.23
N ASN A 362 -21.49 -16.49 -6.16
CA ASN A 362 -20.63 -16.58 -4.97
C ASN A 362 -21.28 -15.95 -3.73
N LEU A 363 -22.01 -14.84 -3.88
CA LEU A 363 -22.77 -14.25 -2.77
C LEU A 363 -23.86 -15.20 -2.26
N THR A 364 -24.57 -15.87 -3.16
CA THR A 364 -25.53 -16.91 -2.77
C THR A 364 -24.86 -18.07 -2.05
N LEU A 365 -23.73 -18.57 -2.55
CA LEU A 365 -22.97 -19.63 -1.88
C LEU A 365 -22.53 -19.19 -0.48
N ALA A 366 -21.98 -17.98 -0.36
CA ALA A 366 -21.60 -17.40 0.92
C ALA A 366 -22.79 -17.24 1.88
N ASP A 367 -23.97 -16.88 1.39
CA ASP A 367 -25.20 -16.81 2.18
C ASP A 367 -25.63 -18.16 2.71
N VAL A 368 -25.66 -19.18 1.85
CA VAL A 368 -26.06 -20.55 2.24
C VAL A 368 -25.08 -21.10 3.27
N VAL A 369 -23.78 -20.99 3.00
CA VAL A 369 -22.72 -21.44 3.91
C VAL A 369 -22.82 -20.77 5.27
N ARG A 370 -22.99 -19.44 5.34
CA ARG A 370 -23.11 -18.71 6.61
C ARG A 370 -24.44 -18.92 7.33
N ARG A 371 -25.53 -19.14 6.60
CA ARG A 371 -26.85 -19.38 7.17
C ARG A 371 -26.89 -20.73 7.89
N ASP A 372 -26.33 -21.74 7.26
CA ASP A 372 -26.45 -23.12 7.71
C ASP A 372 -25.28 -23.52 8.63
N SER A 373 -24.21 -22.72 8.70
CA SER A 373 -23.06 -22.95 9.59
C SER A 373 -22.18 -21.72 9.84
N GLU A 374 -21.72 -21.51 11.08
CA GLU A 374 -20.69 -20.49 11.36
C GLU A 374 -19.32 -20.85 10.78
N GLN A 375 -19.05 -22.14 10.57
CA GLN A 375 -17.74 -22.67 10.13
C GLN A 375 -17.78 -23.31 8.73
N GLY A 376 -18.95 -23.29 8.07
CA GLY A 376 -19.19 -23.95 6.79
C GLY A 376 -19.42 -25.46 6.86
N LEU A 377 -19.60 -26.02 8.06
CA LEU A 377 -19.95 -27.42 8.30
C LEU A 377 -21.47 -27.63 8.24
N PHE A 378 -21.95 -28.41 7.28
CA PHE A 378 -23.36 -28.73 7.09
C PHE A 378 -23.81 -29.95 7.90
N GLU A 379 -25.13 -30.11 8.07
CA GLU A 379 -25.74 -31.24 8.81
C GLU A 379 -25.37 -32.61 8.22
N ASN A 380 -25.10 -32.66 6.91
CA ASN A 380 -24.66 -33.86 6.21
C ASN A 380 -23.18 -34.24 6.51
N GLY A 381 -22.49 -33.46 7.35
CA GLY A 381 -21.09 -33.65 7.74
C GLY A 381 -20.08 -33.18 6.70
N CYS A 382 -20.52 -32.51 5.63
CA CYS A 382 -19.68 -31.89 4.61
C CYS A 382 -19.25 -30.49 5.08
N LEU A 383 -17.95 -30.22 5.02
CA LEU A 383 -17.37 -28.90 5.22
C LEU A 383 -17.18 -28.24 3.85
N VAL A 384 -17.80 -27.07 3.66
CA VAL A 384 -17.72 -26.26 2.44
C VAL A 384 -16.96 -24.97 2.76
N THR A 385 -15.87 -24.74 2.04
CA THR A 385 -15.00 -23.58 2.23
C THR A 385 -14.55 -23.00 0.89
N LEU A 386 -14.25 -21.71 0.84
CA LEU A 386 -13.63 -21.08 -0.32
C LEU A 386 -12.14 -21.47 -0.36
N ASP A 387 -11.69 -21.99 -1.49
CA ASP A 387 -10.29 -22.41 -1.65
C ASP A 387 -9.50 -21.40 -2.50
N ASP A 388 -10.11 -20.87 -3.55
CA ASP A 388 -9.53 -19.86 -4.44
C ASP A 388 -10.61 -18.85 -4.85
N ALA A 389 -10.38 -17.55 -4.69
CA ALA A 389 -11.32 -16.52 -5.10
C ALA A 389 -11.17 -16.07 -6.58
N PHE A 390 -10.07 -16.44 -7.23
CA PHE A 390 -9.64 -15.90 -8.51
C PHE A 390 -9.80 -16.88 -9.67
N GLU A 391 -9.46 -18.17 -9.50
CA GLU A 391 -9.56 -19.14 -10.61
C GLU A 391 -11.02 -19.40 -11.02
N SER A 392 -11.32 -19.22 -12.31
CA SER A 392 -12.59 -19.58 -12.96
C SER A 392 -13.86 -19.15 -12.20
N GLY A 393 -13.83 -17.93 -11.68
CA GLY A 393 -14.97 -17.31 -11.01
C GLY A 393 -15.10 -17.67 -9.54
N GLY A 394 -14.09 -18.31 -8.94
CA GLY A 394 -14.07 -18.76 -7.56
C GLY A 394 -14.25 -20.28 -7.46
N VAL A 395 -13.40 -20.92 -6.65
CA VAL A 395 -13.35 -22.36 -6.42
C VAL A 395 -13.73 -22.67 -4.98
N TRP A 396 -14.80 -23.46 -4.83
CA TRP A 396 -15.29 -23.95 -3.55
C TRP A 396 -14.84 -25.38 -3.31
N ARG A 397 -14.33 -25.64 -2.11
CA ARG A 397 -13.89 -26.95 -1.65
C ARG A 397 -14.94 -27.57 -0.75
N SER A 398 -15.38 -28.77 -1.10
CA SER A 398 -16.30 -29.59 -0.32
C SER A 398 -15.61 -30.89 0.08
N HIS A 399 -15.59 -31.23 1.36
CA HIS A 399 -15.00 -32.47 1.87
C HIS A 399 -15.56 -32.85 3.24
N HIS A 400 -15.30 -34.08 3.69
CA HIS A 400 -15.56 -34.46 5.08
C HIS A 400 -14.33 -34.17 5.94
N PRO A 401 -14.43 -33.33 6.99
CA PRO A 401 -13.28 -32.91 7.79
C PRO A 401 -12.67 -34.07 8.58
N GLY A 402 -11.34 -34.04 8.72
CA GLY A 402 -10.62 -34.93 9.64
C GLY A 402 -10.58 -34.37 11.06
N GLY A 403 -10.28 -35.20 12.06
CA GLY A 403 -10.28 -34.80 13.48
C GLY A 403 -9.28 -33.72 13.91
N THR A 404 -8.45 -33.22 12.99
CA THR A 404 -7.38 -32.23 13.23
C THR A 404 -7.56 -30.91 12.47
N GLU A 405 -8.64 -30.75 11.70
CA GLU A 405 -8.87 -29.54 10.90
C GLU A 405 -9.42 -28.41 11.79
N GLN A 406 -8.65 -27.33 11.96
CA GLN A 406 -9.07 -26.20 12.79
C GLN A 406 -10.12 -25.34 12.07
N PRO A 407 -11.16 -24.88 12.78
CA PRO A 407 -12.18 -24.02 12.20
C PRO A 407 -11.64 -22.60 11.95
N GLY A 408 -11.83 -22.11 10.73
CA GLY A 408 -11.57 -20.72 10.31
C GLY A 408 -12.78 -20.12 9.59
N ASP A 409 -12.68 -18.88 9.12
CA ASP A 409 -13.74 -18.27 8.30
C ASP A 409 -13.86 -19.03 6.97
N PRO A 410 -15.01 -19.67 6.66
CA PRO A 410 -15.19 -20.46 5.45
C PRO A 410 -15.12 -19.62 4.17
N LEU A 411 -15.19 -18.29 4.26
CA LEU A 411 -15.10 -17.41 3.11
C LEU A 411 -13.69 -16.86 2.85
N THR A 412 -12.71 -17.18 3.71
CA THR A 412 -11.31 -16.81 3.45
C THR A 412 -10.68 -17.87 2.52
N PRO A 413 -10.16 -17.50 1.32
CA PRO A 413 -9.51 -18.44 0.42
C PRO A 413 -8.36 -19.17 1.11
N SER A 414 -8.43 -20.49 1.19
CA SER A 414 -7.49 -21.29 1.97
C SER A 414 -6.34 -21.91 1.16
N GLY A 415 -6.43 -21.95 -0.17
CA GLY A 415 -5.40 -22.48 -1.06
C GLY A 415 -4.97 -23.93 -0.75
N ARG A 416 -5.86 -24.72 -0.14
CA ARG A 416 -5.56 -26.08 0.32
C ARG A 416 -5.37 -27.03 -0.85
N GLY A 417 -6.01 -26.76 -1.99
CA GLY A 417 -5.80 -27.49 -3.23
C GLY A 417 -4.31 -27.60 -3.58
N TRP A 418 -3.68 -26.47 -3.89
CA TRP A 418 -2.25 -26.41 -4.18
C TRP A 418 -1.39 -26.94 -3.03
N ALA A 419 -1.65 -26.50 -1.80
CA ALA A 419 -0.87 -26.89 -0.62
C ALA A 419 -0.83 -28.41 -0.40
N SER A 420 -1.91 -29.13 -0.72
CA SER A 420 -1.97 -30.59 -0.62
C SER A 420 -1.05 -31.32 -1.62
N THR A 421 -0.64 -30.64 -2.69
CA THR A 421 0.20 -31.21 -3.76
C THR A 421 1.68 -30.88 -3.62
N VAL A 422 2.01 -29.88 -2.79
CA VAL A 422 3.39 -29.58 -2.42
C VAL A 422 3.83 -30.65 -1.41
N THR A 423 4.65 -31.59 -1.86
CA THR A 423 5.23 -32.60 -0.96
C THR A 423 6.06 -31.88 0.10
N ALA A 424 5.84 -32.17 1.38
CA ALA A 424 6.74 -31.72 2.44
C ALA A 424 8.18 -32.09 2.04
N PRO A 425 9.17 -31.17 2.18
CA PRO A 425 10.55 -31.50 1.86
C PRO A 425 10.95 -32.78 2.61
N PRO A 426 11.62 -33.75 1.96
CA PRO A 426 12.12 -34.91 2.69
C PRO A 426 13.04 -34.39 3.80
N GLU A 427 12.84 -34.90 5.01
CA GLU A 427 13.76 -34.76 6.13
C GLU A 427 15.14 -35.28 5.67
N GLN A 428 15.95 -34.39 5.07
CA GLN A 428 17.35 -34.64 4.82
C GLN A 428 18.05 -34.50 6.15
N GLU A 429 18.57 -35.62 6.62
CA GLU A 429 19.48 -35.79 7.75
C GLU A 429 20.42 -34.58 7.89
N ALA A 430 20.02 -33.63 8.73
CA ALA A 430 20.89 -32.56 9.17
C ALA A 430 21.85 -33.16 10.20
N GLY A 431 23.06 -33.47 9.74
CA GLY A 431 24.21 -33.57 10.63
C GLY A 431 24.24 -32.32 11.51
N SER A 432 24.20 -32.55 12.82
CA SER A 432 24.17 -31.52 13.86
C SER A 432 25.44 -30.65 13.82
N GLU A 433 25.42 -29.56 13.05
CA GLU A 433 26.25 -28.39 13.34
C GLU A 433 25.47 -27.52 14.34
N ALA A 434 26.00 -27.38 15.55
CA ALA A 434 25.34 -26.64 16.62
C ALA A 434 25.08 -25.19 16.20
N ASP A 435 23.83 -24.74 16.36
CA ASP A 435 23.44 -23.35 16.16
C ASP A 435 24.32 -22.42 17.01
N VAL A 436 24.78 -21.33 16.38
CA VAL A 436 25.63 -20.33 17.01
C VAL A 436 24.77 -19.15 17.45
N ASP A 437 24.97 -18.68 18.69
CA ASP A 437 24.34 -17.44 19.18
C ASP A 437 24.89 -16.21 18.42
N PRO A 438 24.06 -15.21 18.08
CA PRO A 438 24.49 -13.99 17.41
C PRO A 438 25.31 -13.09 18.35
N VAL A 439 26.45 -12.58 17.86
CA VAL A 439 27.42 -11.82 18.68
C VAL A 439 27.71 -10.43 18.12
N ASP A 440 27.45 -10.17 16.84
CA ASP A 440 27.85 -8.96 16.10
C ASP A 440 29.31 -8.52 16.28
N GLN A 441 30.18 -8.76 15.30
CA GLN A 441 31.53 -8.19 15.31
C GLN A 441 31.51 -6.75 14.81
N ALA A 442 31.39 -5.78 15.72
CA ALA A 442 31.41 -4.37 15.37
C ALA A 442 32.77 -3.97 14.75
N LEU A 443 32.74 -3.32 13.58
CA LEU A 443 33.89 -2.54 13.11
C LEU A 443 34.11 -1.37 14.09
N THR A 444 35.31 -1.26 14.65
CA THR A 444 35.68 -0.19 15.59
C THR A 444 35.54 1.18 14.93
N GLY A 445 34.41 1.86 15.15
CA GLY A 445 34.12 3.18 14.59
C GLY A 445 34.74 4.31 15.42
N ALA A 446 36.06 4.43 15.35
CA ALA A 446 36.83 5.45 16.08
C ALA A 446 36.39 6.90 15.76
N ASP A 447 35.77 7.14 14.59
CA ASP A 447 35.36 8.46 14.11
C ASP A 447 33.86 8.78 14.26
N LEU A 448 33.07 7.88 14.85
CA LEU A 448 31.63 8.10 15.06
C LEU A 448 31.40 9.15 16.15
N GLY A 449 30.62 10.19 15.82
CA GLY A 449 30.25 11.22 16.78
C GLY A 449 31.42 12.07 17.26
N ALA A 450 32.38 12.34 16.37
CA ALA A 450 33.52 13.20 16.66
C ALA A 450 33.08 14.57 17.20
N CYS A 451 33.80 15.05 18.22
CA CYS A 451 33.58 16.38 18.79
C CYS A 451 34.11 17.46 17.84
N GLU A 452 33.27 18.43 17.50
CA GLU A 452 33.63 19.60 16.69
C GLU A 452 33.75 20.83 17.59
N LEU A 453 34.90 21.50 17.56
CA LEU A 453 35.07 22.76 18.26
C LEU A 453 34.45 23.90 17.44
N LEU A 454 33.45 24.59 18.01
CA LEU A 454 32.77 25.70 17.36
C LEU A 454 33.40 27.05 17.74
N ARG A 455 33.79 27.22 19.01
CA ARG A 455 34.35 28.47 19.52
C ARG A 455 35.33 28.22 20.66
N ASN A 456 36.41 28.99 20.68
CA ASN A 456 37.36 29.03 21.77
C ASN A 456 37.95 30.45 21.87
N ASP A 457 37.45 31.23 22.83
CA ASP A 457 37.84 32.61 23.07
C ASP A 457 37.95 32.88 24.58
N ALA A 458 38.12 34.14 24.99
CA ALA A 458 38.23 34.52 26.39
C ALA A 458 36.95 34.28 27.21
N GLU A 459 35.78 34.19 26.57
CA GLU A 459 34.49 34.02 27.25
C GLU A 459 34.19 32.56 27.55
N GLY A 460 34.63 31.63 26.69
CA GLY A 460 34.35 30.21 26.89
C GLY A 460 34.85 29.29 25.77
N VAL A 461 34.59 28.00 25.98
CA VAL A 461 34.76 26.96 24.96
C VAL A 461 33.38 26.43 24.59
N VAL A 462 33.07 26.46 23.29
CA VAL A 462 31.82 25.93 22.72
C VAL A 462 32.17 24.81 21.74
N TRP A 463 31.56 23.65 21.92
CA TRP A 463 31.77 22.51 21.04
C TRP A 463 30.47 21.76 20.81
N ARG A 464 30.39 21.07 19.68
CA ARG A 464 29.27 20.24 19.28
C ARG A 464 29.69 18.78 19.32
N SER A 465 28.85 17.93 19.89
CA SER A 465 29.06 16.48 19.88
C SER A 465 27.73 15.76 19.82
N SER A 466 27.70 14.61 19.15
CA SER A 466 26.52 13.75 19.14
C SER A 466 26.48 12.86 20.38
N LEU A 467 25.29 12.62 20.91
CA LEU A 467 25.07 11.64 21.95
C LEU A 467 25.22 10.22 21.40
N ARG A 468 25.98 9.36 22.08
CA ARG A 468 26.15 7.95 21.71
C ARG A 468 25.27 7.08 22.61
N LEU A 469 24.96 5.86 22.18
CA LEU A 469 24.19 4.92 22.98
C LEU A 469 24.86 4.60 24.31
N ALA A 470 26.19 4.40 24.32
CA ALA A 470 26.96 4.21 25.55
C ALA A 470 26.82 5.39 26.53
N HIS A 471 26.68 6.61 26.01
CA HIS A 471 26.48 7.80 26.87
C HIS A 471 25.14 7.73 27.59
N LEU A 472 24.10 7.28 26.89
CA LEU A 472 22.74 7.12 27.40
C LEU A 472 22.63 6.00 28.44
N MET A 473 23.22 4.84 28.14
CA MET A 473 23.17 3.66 29.01
C MET A 473 23.94 3.87 30.31
N ASP A 474 25.16 4.41 30.21
CA ASP A 474 26.09 4.48 31.33
C ASP A 474 26.08 5.86 32.03
N GLY A 475 25.25 6.80 31.57
CA GLY A 475 25.10 8.12 32.18
C GLY A 475 26.37 8.97 32.18
N TRP A 476 27.12 8.98 31.07
CA TRP A 476 28.33 9.80 30.91
C TRP A 476 28.38 10.55 29.58
N PHE A 477 29.26 11.55 29.47
CA PHE A 477 29.50 12.30 28.23
C PHE A 477 30.97 12.70 28.05
N PRO A 478 31.57 12.58 26.85
CA PRO A 478 32.96 12.95 26.63
C PRO A 478 33.18 14.45 26.74
N LEU A 479 34.29 14.85 27.36
CA LEU A 479 34.72 16.24 27.41
C LEU A 479 35.64 16.58 26.24
N HIS A 480 35.52 17.78 25.70
CA HIS A 480 36.43 18.26 24.67
C HIS A 480 37.86 18.40 25.24
N PRO A 481 38.93 18.00 24.52
CA PRO A 481 40.31 18.03 25.03
C PRO A 481 40.78 19.40 25.54
N GLN A 482 40.24 20.50 24.99
CA GLN A 482 40.56 21.85 25.48
C GLN A 482 39.96 22.12 26.86
N VAL A 483 38.71 21.74 27.09
CA VAL A 483 38.03 21.86 28.39
C VAL A 483 38.70 20.97 29.43
N GLN A 484 39.05 19.74 29.05
CA GLN A 484 39.80 18.82 29.91
C GLN A 484 41.12 19.45 30.40
N ARG A 485 41.95 19.97 29.48
CA ARG A 485 43.26 20.53 29.85
C ARG A 485 43.13 21.68 30.82
N GLU A 486 42.10 22.51 30.67
CA GLU A 486 41.90 23.69 31.50
C GLU A 486 41.27 23.36 32.85
N LEU A 487 40.20 22.55 32.88
CA LEU A 487 39.62 22.08 34.14
C LEU A 487 40.65 21.32 34.99
N ARG A 488 41.53 20.53 34.36
CA ARG A 488 42.58 19.80 35.07
C ARG A 488 43.60 20.74 35.70
N ARG A 489 43.99 21.81 34.99
CA ARG A 489 44.90 22.84 35.52
C ARG A 489 44.29 23.61 36.69
N SER A 490 42.99 23.91 36.63
CA SER A 490 42.33 24.77 37.61
C SER A 490 41.76 24.03 38.82
N HIS A 491 41.39 22.75 38.69
CA HIS A 491 40.59 22.04 39.71
C HIS A 491 41.04 20.59 39.98
N GLY A 492 42.11 20.09 39.35
CA GLY A 492 42.66 18.75 39.58
C GLY A 492 41.98 17.66 38.74
N LEU A 493 42.17 16.38 39.10
CA LEU A 493 41.76 15.22 38.27
C LEU A 493 40.28 14.87 38.35
N ARG A 494 39.57 15.33 39.39
CA ARG A 494 38.14 15.07 39.60
C ARG A 494 37.45 16.33 40.09
N VAL A 495 36.48 16.81 39.33
CA VAL A 495 35.82 18.11 39.60
C VAL A 495 34.32 17.90 39.71
N ARG A 496 33.70 18.42 40.77
CA ARG A 496 32.23 18.54 40.82
C ARG A 496 31.82 19.75 39.98
N ALA A 497 30.98 19.49 38.98
CA ALA A 497 30.45 20.48 38.06
C ALA A 497 28.92 20.38 38.03
N ARG A 498 28.26 21.41 37.49
CA ARG A 498 26.83 21.40 37.24
C ARG A 498 26.59 21.34 35.73
N LEU A 499 25.78 20.40 35.28
CA LEU A 499 25.31 20.31 33.91
C LEU A 499 23.91 20.94 33.82
N GLU A 500 23.78 21.99 33.02
CA GLU A 500 22.50 22.61 32.69
C GLU A 500 22.05 22.11 31.32
N LEU A 501 20.89 21.46 31.25
CA LEU A 501 20.32 20.93 30.01
C LEU A 501 19.18 21.84 29.54
N ASP A 502 19.32 22.39 28.34
CA ASP A 502 18.30 23.17 27.66
C ASP A 502 17.78 22.41 26.42
N HIS A 503 16.57 21.86 26.56
CA HIS A 503 15.90 21.13 25.50
C HIS A 503 14.81 21.98 24.84
N ALA A 504 15.15 22.63 23.73
CA ALA A 504 14.29 23.59 23.05
C ALA A 504 12.91 23.00 22.73
N GLY A 505 11.85 23.66 23.23
CA GLY A 505 10.45 23.28 22.98
C GLY A 505 9.77 22.45 24.09
N ARG A 506 10.42 22.22 25.23
CA ARG A 506 9.81 21.60 26.42
C ARG A 506 10.22 22.28 27.71
N THR A 507 9.33 22.25 28.71
CA THR A 507 9.67 22.55 30.11
C THR A 507 10.29 21.31 30.73
N ALA A 508 11.62 21.23 30.80
CA ALA A 508 12.32 20.16 31.49
C ALA A 508 11.97 20.17 33.00
N ASN A 509 11.92 18.99 33.61
CA ASN A 509 11.75 18.90 35.07
C ASN A 509 12.94 19.59 35.76
N ALA A 510 12.71 20.29 36.88
CA ALA A 510 13.76 21.08 37.55
C ALA A 510 15.00 20.25 37.95
N HIS A 511 14.80 18.95 38.21
CA HIS A 511 15.88 17.98 38.48
C HIS A 511 16.63 17.50 37.23
N GLU A 512 16.04 17.58 36.04
CA GLU A 512 16.67 17.18 34.78
C GLU A 512 17.37 18.37 34.10
N ALA A 513 16.82 19.58 34.27
CA ALA A 513 17.35 20.83 33.72
C ALA A 513 18.68 21.27 34.34
N GLY A 514 18.98 20.85 35.58
CA GLY A 514 20.22 21.20 36.27
C GLY A 514 20.67 20.07 37.19
N GLN A 515 21.79 19.44 36.86
CA GLN A 515 22.27 18.22 37.52
C GLN A 515 23.70 18.38 38.03
N ASP A 516 23.98 17.86 39.22
CA ASP A 516 25.34 17.79 39.74
C ASP A 516 26.06 16.58 39.14
N VAL A 517 27.15 16.85 38.42
CA VAL A 517 27.93 15.85 37.67
C VAL A 517 29.39 15.84 38.13
N THR A 518 30.09 14.76 37.84
CA THR A 518 31.53 14.66 38.10
C THR A 518 32.31 14.69 36.79
N ALA A 519 33.23 15.63 36.63
CA ALA A 519 34.23 15.58 35.56
C ALA A 519 35.42 14.72 36.01
N GLU A 520 35.62 13.59 35.36
CA GLU A 520 36.79 12.70 35.52
C GLU A 520 37.80 13.03 34.41
N LEU A 521 38.99 13.52 34.77
CA LEU A 521 39.95 14.13 33.86
C LEU A 521 41.22 13.27 33.65
N GLY A 522 41.03 12.02 33.23
CA GLY A 522 42.12 11.07 32.95
C GLY A 522 42.81 11.28 31.59
N ASP A 523 44.00 10.70 31.42
CA ASP A 523 44.84 10.87 30.22
C ASP A 523 44.25 10.20 28.95
N ALA A 524 43.44 9.13 29.11
CA ALA A 524 42.88 8.37 27.98
C ALA A 524 41.36 8.56 27.75
N SER A 525 40.60 9.00 28.77
CA SER A 525 39.14 9.14 28.66
C SER A 525 38.60 10.20 29.63
N SER A 526 38.60 11.46 29.22
CA SER A 526 38.00 12.53 30.01
C SER A 526 36.52 12.69 29.74
N ARG A 527 35.71 12.63 30.78
CA ARG A 527 34.25 12.54 30.69
C ARG A 527 33.55 13.15 31.89
N LEU A 528 32.31 13.57 31.67
CA LEU A 528 31.32 13.84 32.72
C LEU A 528 30.63 12.53 33.06
N THR A 529 30.48 12.22 34.34
CA THR A 529 29.77 11.03 34.85
C THR A 529 28.66 11.43 35.83
N GLY A 530 27.65 10.56 35.96
CA GLY A 530 26.49 10.80 36.81
C GLY A 530 25.39 11.62 36.14
N ILE A 531 25.32 11.60 34.80
CA ILE A 531 24.29 12.32 34.04
C ILE A 531 23.03 11.46 33.98
N SER A 532 21.90 12.04 34.36
CA SER A 532 20.57 11.48 34.12
C SER A 532 20.00 12.06 32.84
N TRP A 533 20.07 11.31 31.74
CA TRP A 533 19.61 11.79 30.45
C TRP A 533 18.07 11.82 30.38
N PRO A 534 17.47 12.90 29.85
CA PRO A 534 16.03 12.96 29.63
C PRO A 534 15.52 11.84 28.71
N LEU A 535 14.27 11.42 28.91
CA LEU A 535 13.68 10.29 28.19
C LEU A 535 13.54 10.52 26.67
N ASP A 536 13.53 11.76 26.20
CA ASP A 536 13.48 12.11 24.79
C ASP A 536 14.87 12.18 24.12
N PHE A 537 15.97 11.99 24.87
CA PHE A 537 17.32 11.97 24.30
C PHE A 537 17.62 10.62 23.66
N PHE A 538 18.17 10.62 22.45
CA PHE A 538 18.42 9.43 21.64
C PHE A 538 19.83 9.41 21.03
N PRO A 539 20.36 8.22 20.66
CA PRO A 539 21.65 8.12 19.98
C PRO A 539 21.64 8.91 18.67
N GLY A 540 22.62 9.80 18.52
CA GLY A 540 22.78 10.71 17.39
C GLY A 540 22.33 12.14 17.67
N LEU A 541 21.58 12.42 18.73
CA LEU A 541 21.16 13.79 19.07
C LEU A 541 22.38 14.72 19.20
N PHE A 542 22.38 15.86 18.50
CA PHE A 542 23.44 16.86 18.64
C PHE A 542 23.23 17.69 19.90
N LEU A 543 24.27 17.77 20.72
CA LEU A 543 24.39 18.68 21.84
C LEU A 543 25.41 19.75 21.48
N GLU A 544 25.02 21.01 21.63
CA GLU A 544 25.94 22.14 21.66
C GLU A 544 26.26 22.44 23.12
N LEU A 545 27.52 22.25 23.50
CA LEU A 545 27.98 22.45 24.87
C LEU A 545 28.78 23.74 24.97
N CYS A 546 28.49 24.53 25.99
CA CYS A 546 29.19 25.75 26.32
C CYS A 546 29.74 25.66 27.74
N TRP A 547 31.04 25.89 27.88
CA TRP A 547 31.71 26.00 29.16
C TRP A 547 32.38 27.38 29.28
N PRO A 548 31.91 28.26 30.18
CA PRO A 548 32.57 29.53 30.46
C PRO A 548 33.89 29.28 31.18
N ARG A 549 34.95 29.98 30.75
CA ARG A 549 36.30 29.78 31.30
C ARG A 549 36.33 30.06 32.81
N GLY A 550 36.90 29.14 33.57
CA GLY A 550 36.98 29.24 35.04
C GLY A 550 35.68 28.92 35.79
N GLY A 551 34.59 28.60 35.08
CA GLY A 551 33.33 28.19 35.66
C GLY A 551 33.28 26.69 35.98
N ARG A 552 32.32 26.30 36.83
CA ARG A 552 31.97 24.89 37.11
C ARG A 552 30.64 24.47 36.48
N VAL A 553 30.04 25.32 35.66
CA VAL A 553 28.77 25.06 34.99
C VAL A 553 29.06 24.76 33.53
N ILE A 554 28.54 23.64 33.02
CA ILE A 554 28.54 23.30 31.60
C ILE A 554 27.10 23.34 31.14
N ARG A 555 26.81 24.12 30.10
CA ARG A 555 25.47 24.20 29.51
C ARG A 555 25.45 23.34 28.26
N ALA A 556 24.44 22.49 28.11
CA ALA A 556 24.21 21.71 26.90
C ALA A 556 22.83 22.05 26.34
N THR A 557 22.81 22.49 25.09
CA THR A 557 21.59 22.91 24.40
C THR A 557 21.35 22.04 23.18
N THR A 558 20.08 21.75 22.91
CA THR A 558 19.65 21.06 21.68
C THR A 558 19.00 22.05 20.72
N THR A 559 19.21 21.85 19.42
CA THR A 559 18.58 22.68 18.38
C THR A 559 17.40 21.94 17.77
N ARG A 560 16.22 22.56 17.76
CA ARG A 560 15.02 22.01 17.11
C ARG A 560 15.19 22.04 15.59
N LEU A 561 14.79 20.97 14.90
CA LEU A 561 14.66 20.99 13.45
C LEU A 561 13.51 21.91 13.04
N LYS A 562 13.64 22.55 11.88
CA LYS A 562 12.57 23.37 11.29
C LYS A 562 11.30 22.54 11.03
N GLU A 563 11.49 21.27 10.70
CA GLU A 563 10.43 20.29 10.47
C GLU A 563 10.76 19.01 11.24
N THR A 564 9.76 18.40 11.88
CA THR A 564 9.92 17.11 12.57
C THR A 564 10.03 15.99 11.54
N LEU A 565 10.98 15.08 11.72
CA LEU A 565 11.21 13.94 10.83
C LEU A 565 10.84 12.64 11.53
N GLU A 566 10.38 11.64 10.81
CA GLU A 566 10.23 10.27 11.28
C GLU A 566 11.30 9.41 10.59
N VAL A 567 12.07 8.68 11.38
CA VAL A 567 13.13 7.77 10.93
C VAL A 567 12.96 6.45 11.67
N ASP A 568 12.64 5.37 10.95
CA ASP A 568 12.34 4.04 11.52
C ASP A 568 11.38 4.10 12.72
N ASP A 569 10.19 4.64 12.50
CA ASP A 569 9.11 4.77 13.49
C ASP A 569 9.46 5.66 14.71
N ARG A 570 10.59 6.39 14.65
CA ARG A 570 10.99 7.38 15.66
C ARG A 570 10.81 8.80 15.14
N VAL A 571 10.01 9.56 15.87
CA VAL A 571 9.82 11.00 15.64
C VAL A 571 11.02 11.78 16.19
N ILE A 572 11.70 12.50 15.31
CA ILE A 572 12.91 13.30 15.54
C ILE A 572 12.56 14.78 15.37
N GLY A 573 12.52 15.50 16.48
CA GLY A 573 12.25 16.94 16.51
C GLY A 573 13.51 17.83 16.51
N HIS A 574 14.70 17.26 16.65
CA HIS A 574 15.94 17.99 16.93
C HIS A 574 17.09 17.53 16.04
N CYS A 575 18.08 18.41 15.84
CA CYS A 575 19.25 18.14 14.99
C CYS A 575 20.00 16.89 15.48
N TYR A 576 20.42 16.03 14.55
CA TYR A 576 21.06 14.75 14.87
C TYR A 576 22.12 14.35 13.83
N ASP A 577 23.07 13.50 14.22
CA ASP A 577 24.02 12.81 13.34
C ASP A 577 23.36 11.52 12.79
N PRO A 578 23.08 11.46 11.47
CA PRO A 578 22.42 10.30 10.87
C PRO A 578 23.28 9.04 10.88
N ARG A 579 24.62 9.16 10.98
CA ARG A 579 25.54 8.01 11.08
C ARG A 579 25.39 7.32 12.43
N VAL A 580 25.37 8.12 13.50
CA VAL A 580 25.21 7.61 14.87
C VAL A 580 23.82 7.04 15.05
N LEU A 581 22.78 7.74 14.61
CA LEU A 581 21.40 7.24 14.67
C LEU A 581 21.24 5.90 13.93
N THR A 582 21.82 5.77 12.74
CA THR A 582 21.74 4.54 11.96
C THR A 582 22.44 3.39 12.68
N ARG A 583 23.68 3.60 13.12
CA ARG A 583 24.50 2.55 13.72
C ARG A 583 24.06 2.13 15.11
N GLU A 584 23.66 3.09 15.93
CA GLU A 584 23.34 2.87 17.35
C GLU A 584 21.84 2.84 17.65
N GLY A 585 21.00 3.09 16.65
CA GLY A 585 19.56 2.83 16.69
C GLY A 585 19.17 1.51 16.01
N ALA A 586 20.13 0.59 15.80
CA ALA A 586 19.88 -0.71 15.19
C ALA A 586 18.93 -1.58 16.04
N PRO A 587 18.22 -2.57 15.45
CA PRO A 587 17.35 -3.47 16.23
C PRO A 587 18.11 -4.10 17.40
N GLY A 588 17.49 -4.14 18.59
CA GLY A 588 18.15 -4.62 19.81
C GLY A 588 19.11 -3.63 20.48
N SER A 589 19.21 -2.39 19.98
CA SER A 589 19.95 -1.28 20.61
C SER A 589 19.01 -0.20 21.12
N ASP A 590 18.88 -0.09 22.44
CA ASP A 590 18.17 0.99 23.11
C ASP A 590 18.87 1.37 24.43
N ARG A 591 18.32 2.36 25.16
CA ARG A 591 18.93 2.84 26.41
C ARG A 591 18.96 1.80 27.55
N HIS A 592 18.28 0.67 27.39
CA HIS A 592 18.20 -0.42 28.36
C HIS A 592 19.10 -1.60 27.99
N GLY A 593 19.56 -1.69 26.74
CA GLY A 593 20.48 -2.74 26.32
C GLY A 593 20.94 -2.64 24.87
N ASP A 594 22.07 -3.29 24.57
CA ASP A 594 22.60 -3.42 23.23
C ASP A 594 22.96 -4.89 22.96
N SER A 595 21.99 -5.68 22.47
CA SER A 595 22.15 -7.13 22.25
C SER A 595 21.49 -7.62 20.97
N ALA A 596 22.15 -8.58 20.31
CA ALA A 596 21.61 -9.31 19.16
C ALA A 596 20.80 -10.57 19.56
N VAL A 597 20.89 -10.99 20.82
CA VAL A 597 20.27 -12.22 21.33
C VAL A 597 18.75 -12.08 21.33
N GLY A 598 18.05 -13.09 20.78
CA GLY A 598 16.59 -13.13 20.69
C GLY A 598 16.00 -12.40 19.48
N LEU A 599 16.84 -11.80 18.62
CA LEU A 599 16.40 -11.20 17.36
C LEU A 599 16.11 -12.28 16.31
N GLY A 600 15.00 -12.11 15.57
CA GLY A 600 14.72 -12.94 14.40
C GLY A 600 15.67 -12.63 13.23
N PRO A 601 15.77 -13.52 12.21
CA PRO A 601 16.71 -13.35 11.09
C PRO A 601 16.63 -11.97 10.40
N ARG A 602 15.42 -11.43 10.17
CA ARG A 602 15.22 -10.09 9.58
C ARG A 602 15.83 -8.97 10.42
N GLN A 603 15.59 -8.99 11.73
CA GLN A 603 16.13 -7.98 12.65
C GLN A 603 17.66 -8.11 12.75
N LEU A 604 18.17 -9.33 12.72
CA LEU A 604 19.60 -9.62 12.75
C LEU A 604 20.32 -9.11 11.49
N VAL A 605 19.72 -9.28 10.31
CA VAL A 605 20.25 -8.69 9.06
C VAL A 605 20.29 -7.16 9.15
N LEU A 606 19.18 -6.52 9.54
CA LEU A 606 19.15 -5.06 9.69
C LEU A 606 20.17 -4.56 10.72
N ARG A 607 20.34 -5.31 11.82
CA ARG A 607 21.33 -5.01 12.86
C ARG A 607 22.75 -5.13 12.32
N ALA A 608 23.09 -6.22 11.65
CA ALA A 608 24.41 -6.45 11.07
C ALA A 608 24.77 -5.39 10.02
N VAL A 609 23.84 -5.05 9.10
CA VAL A 609 24.07 -4.02 8.07
C VAL A 609 24.30 -2.65 8.72
N ARG A 610 23.46 -2.25 9.68
CA ARG A 610 23.56 -0.93 10.33
C ARG A 610 24.77 -0.80 11.24
N ARG A 611 25.10 -1.85 12.00
CA ARG A 611 26.24 -1.85 12.93
C ARG A 611 27.57 -2.00 12.19
N CYS A 612 27.65 -2.94 11.26
CA CYS A 612 28.92 -3.38 10.67
C CYS A 612 29.12 -2.86 9.23
N GLY A 613 28.12 -2.27 8.59
CA GLY A 613 28.25 -1.72 7.23
C GLY A 613 29.07 -0.43 7.15
N LEU A 614 29.66 -0.14 6.01
CA LEU A 614 30.28 1.15 5.67
C LEU A 614 29.22 2.26 5.75
N LEU A 615 29.46 3.29 6.57
CA LEU A 615 28.53 4.42 6.71
C LEU A 615 28.88 5.58 5.78
N THR A 616 27.88 6.09 5.09
CA THR A 616 27.96 7.37 4.37
C THR A 616 27.57 8.54 5.27
N LEU A 617 27.90 9.77 4.85
CA LEU A 617 27.62 10.99 5.64
C LEU A 617 26.13 11.24 5.90
N ASP A 618 25.26 10.77 5.01
CA ASP A 618 23.80 10.86 5.13
C ASP A 618 23.16 9.69 5.89
N GLY A 619 23.97 8.76 6.41
CA GLY A 619 23.52 7.67 7.27
C GLY A 619 23.12 6.40 6.53
N HIS A 620 23.47 6.23 5.25
CA HIS A 620 23.36 4.91 4.62
C HIS A 620 24.40 3.97 5.21
N ALA A 621 24.02 2.71 5.41
CA ALA A 621 24.94 1.66 5.86
C ALA A 621 25.03 0.57 4.80
N LEU A 622 26.23 0.30 4.27
CA LEU A 622 26.44 -0.68 3.21
C LEU A 622 27.30 -1.85 3.68
N LEU A 623 26.82 -3.08 3.55
CA LEU A 623 27.56 -4.29 3.94
C LEU A 623 27.72 -5.21 2.73
N ASP A 624 28.88 -5.85 2.60
CA ASP A 624 29.06 -6.91 1.60
C ASP A 624 28.18 -8.11 1.94
N CYS A 625 27.41 -8.60 0.97
CA CYS A 625 26.55 -9.78 1.10
C CYS A 625 27.33 -10.98 1.66
N PHE A 626 28.58 -11.18 1.24
CA PHE A 626 29.41 -12.29 1.69
C PHE A 626 29.93 -12.12 3.12
N ALA A 627 29.97 -10.88 3.63
CA ALA A 627 30.41 -10.59 5.00
C ALA A 627 29.26 -10.69 6.02
N LEU A 628 28.00 -10.75 5.56
CA LEU A 628 26.82 -10.74 6.43
C LEU A 628 26.79 -11.88 7.47
N PRO A 629 27.06 -13.16 7.13
CA PRO A 629 27.03 -14.22 8.12
C PRO A 629 28.05 -14.02 9.25
N SER A 630 29.27 -13.62 8.89
CA SER A 630 30.32 -13.30 9.87
C SER A 630 30.00 -12.03 10.65
N ALA A 631 29.36 -11.03 10.03
CA ALA A 631 28.95 -9.81 10.71
C ALA A 631 27.87 -10.07 11.77
N ALA A 632 26.94 -11.00 11.53
CA ALA A 632 25.86 -11.35 12.46
C ALA A 632 26.32 -12.31 13.59
N TYR A 633 27.10 -13.34 13.25
CA TYR A 633 27.44 -14.42 14.19
C TYR A 633 28.90 -14.38 14.69
N GLY A 634 29.75 -13.51 14.15
CA GLY A 634 31.18 -13.41 14.48
C GLY A 634 32.04 -14.60 14.01
N ARG A 635 31.42 -15.69 13.58
CA ARG A 635 32.05 -16.90 13.01
C ARG A 635 31.12 -17.48 11.94
N PRO A 636 31.58 -18.40 11.08
CA PRO A 636 30.72 -19.08 10.13
C PRO A 636 29.56 -19.78 10.85
N PRO A 637 28.29 -19.41 10.58
CA PRO A 637 27.14 -20.03 11.21
C PRO A 637 26.76 -21.36 10.52
N ALA A 638 25.87 -22.13 11.15
CA ALA A 638 25.32 -23.35 10.54
C ALA A 638 24.59 -23.02 9.22
N ARG A 639 24.53 -23.98 8.30
CA ARG A 639 23.91 -23.78 6.96
C ARG A 639 22.46 -23.31 7.04
N SER A 640 21.68 -23.81 8.01
CA SER A 640 20.30 -23.38 8.28
C SER A 640 20.22 -21.89 8.62
N GLN A 641 21.11 -21.40 9.48
CA GLN A 641 21.20 -20.00 9.88
C GLN A 641 21.66 -19.11 8.72
N ALA A 642 22.61 -19.57 7.91
CA ALA A 642 23.05 -18.85 6.71
C ALA A 642 21.90 -18.70 5.68
N LEU A 643 21.16 -19.78 5.41
CA LEU A 643 19.98 -19.75 4.54
C LEU A 643 18.87 -18.86 5.10
N ALA A 644 18.68 -18.83 6.42
CA ALA A 644 17.72 -17.93 7.06
C ALA A 644 18.12 -16.45 6.91
N LEU A 645 19.42 -16.13 6.97
CA LEU A 645 19.91 -14.77 6.68
C LEU A 645 19.72 -14.40 5.20
N GLU A 646 20.00 -15.32 4.26
CA GLU A 646 19.78 -15.10 2.83
C GLU A 646 18.29 -14.86 2.50
N ALA A 647 17.40 -15.68 3.08
CA ALA A 647 15.95 -15.49 2.96
C ALA A 647 15.52 -14.14 3.54
N ALA A 648 16.03 -13.77 4.72
CA ALA A 648 15.75 -12.49 5.36
C ALA A 648 16.27 -11.28 4.54
N VAL A 649 17.43 -11.40 3.89
CA VAL A 649 17.93 -10.37 2.94
C VAL A 649 16.98 -10.23 1.76
N ALA A 650 16.54 -11.34 1.18
CA ALA A 650 15.61 -11.32 0.06
C ALA A 650 14.27 -10.66 0.44
N GLU A 651 13.72 -10.99 1.62
CA GLU A 651 12.53 -10.35 2.17
C GLU A 651 12.72 -8.84 2.39
N LEU A 652 13.83 -8.43 3.02
CA LEU A 652 14.09 -7.01 3.29
C LEU A 652 14.36 -6.19 2.03
N LEU A 653 14.97 -6.79 0.99
CA LEU A 653 15.10 -6.17 -0.33
C LEU A 653 13.74 -6.04 -1.02
N ALA A 654 12.88 -7.06 -0.93
CA ALA A 654 11.53 -7.02 -1.50
C ALA A 654 10.65 -5.95 -0.84
N GLU A 655 10.77 -5.78 0.48
CA GLU A 655 10.09 -4.75 1.26
C GLU A 655 10.73 -3.35 1.11
N ARG A 656 11.82 -3.21 0.34
CA ARG A 656 12.62 -1.99 0.21
C ARG A 656 13.12 -1.43 1.55
N ARG A 657 13.30 -2.31 2.54
CA ARG A 657 13.97 -1.99 3.81
C ARG A 657 15.49 -2.06 3.67
N LEU A 658 15.98 -2.80 2.66
CA LEU A 658 17.33 -2.77 2.14
C LEU A 658 17.30 -2.44 0.63
N GLU A 659 18.43 -1.94 0.11
CA GLU A 659 18.69 -1.71 -1.31
C GLU A 659 19.89 -2.55 -1.76
N SER A 660 19.93 -2.97 -3.02
CA SER A 660 21.11 -3.60 -3.61
C SER A 660 22.01 -2.54 -4.23
N ALA A 661 23.31 -2.62 -3.96
CA ALA A 661 24.32 -1.71 -4.49
C ALA A 661 25.55 -2.49 -4.98
N LEU A 662 26.36 -1.86 -5.83
CA LEU A 662 27.62 -2.42 -6.30
C LEU A 662 28.79 -1.60 -5.74
N GLY A 663 29.67 -2.27 -4.99
CA GLY A 663 30.91 -1.69 -4.45
C GLY A 663 32.14 -2.32 -5.07
N SER A 664 33.30 -2.00 -4.53
CA SER A 664 34.56 -2.67 -4.84
C SER A 664 35.37 -2.99 -3.59
N ARG A 665 36.38 -3.86 -3.68
CA ARG A 665 37.34 -4.11 -2.60
C ARG A 665 38.74 -3.66 -2.99
N ASP A 666 39.43 -2.99 -2.08
CA ASP A 666 40.85 -2.67 -2.29
C ASP A 666 41.78 -3.86 -1.97
N ALA A 667 43.08 -3.66 -2.16
CA ALA A 667 44.10 -4.69 -1.92
C ALA A 667 44.20 -5.13 -0.45
N TRP A 668 43.63 -4.37 0.48
CA TRP A 668 43.56 -4.71 1.91
C TRP A 668 42.21 -5.32 2.30
N GLY A 669 41.36 -5.60 1.31
CA GLY A 669 40.04 -6.18 1.51
C GLY A 669 39.01 -5.20 2.08
N GLN A 670 39.28 -3.90 2.13
CA GLN A 670 38.30 -2.91 2.60
C GLN A 670 37.26 -2.61 1.50
N PRO A 671 35.96 -2.63 1.81
CA PRO A 671 34.91 -2.30 0.85
C PRO A 671 34.86 -0.79 0.58
N HIS A 672 34.66 -0.42 -0.68
CA HIS A 672 34.45 0.96 -1.16
C HIS A 672 33.11 1.08 -1.87
N TYR A 673 32.43 2.21 -1.67
CA TYR A 673 31.22 2.59 -2.39
C TYR A 673 31.25 4.09 -2.76
N PRO A 674 30.97 4.46 -4.02
CA PRO A 674 30.76 3.60 -5.19
C PRO A 674 31.99 2.75 -5.58
N ALA A 675 31.80 1.75 -6.45
CA ALA A 675 32.88 0.91 -6.96
C ALA A 675 33.98 1.76 -7.65
N ARG A 676 35.25 1.49 -7.34
CA ARG A 676 36.40 2.19 -7.92
C ARG A 676 36.97 1.45 -9.12
N GLU A 677 37.43 2.21 -10.11
CA GLU A 677 38.06 1.67 -11.32
C GLU A 677 39.34 0.88 -10.97
N GLY A 678 39.50 -0.30 -11.57
CA GLY A 678 40.65 -1.20 -11.33
C GLY A 678 40.55 -2.08 -10.08
N GLN A 679 39.48 -1.99 -9.29
CA GLN A 679 39.24 -2.85 -8.13
C GLN A 679 38.17 -3.91 -8.42
N PRO A 680 38.24 -5.12 -7.82
CA PRO A 680 37.20 -6.14 -7.97
C PRO A 680 35.85 -5.65 -7.43
N ALA A 681 34.80 -5.76 -8.25
CA ALA A 681 33.44 -5.40 -7.87
C ALA A 681 32.83 -6.43 -6.90
N ILE A 682 32.09 -5.94 -5.91
CA ILE A 682 31.41 -6.77 -4.90
C ILE A 682 29.94 -6.36 -4.72
N PRO A 683 29.03 -7.32 -4.50
CA PRO A 683 27.64 -7.01 -4.18
C PRO A 683 27.53 -6.46 -2.76
N LEU A 684 26.82 -5.35 -2.61
CA LEU A 684 26.52 -4.72 -1.33
C LEU A 684 25.01 -4.74 -1.09
N ILE A 685 24.63 -4.94 0.18
CA ILE A 685 23.30 -4.64 0.71
C ILE A 685 23.38 -3.34 1.51
N ALA A 686 22.47 -2.42 1.22
CA ALA A 686 22.46 -1.07 1.77
C ALA A 686 21.20 -0.84 2.60
N TYR A 687 21.34 -0.39 3.83
CA TYR A 687 20.24 0.20 4.61
C TYR A 687 20.20 1.70 4.34
N ARG A 688 19.01 2.20 3.99
CA ARG A 688 18.71 3.62 3.80
C ARG A 688 17.71 4.08 4.85
N PRO A 689 18.07 5.03 5.74
CA PRO A 689 17.10 5.57 6.69
C PRO A 689 16.00 6.32 5.91
N VAL A 690 14.78 5.79 5.95
CA VAL A 690 13.61 6.43 5.34
C VAL A 690 13.24 7.63 6.19
N ARG A 691 13.39 8.84 5.64
CA ARG A 691 13.05 10.10 6.32
C ARG A 691 11.68 10.54 5.85
N ARG A 692 10.66 10.35 6.69
CA ARG A 692 9.32 10.89 6.43
C ARG A 692 9.19 12.23 7.14
N ARG A 693 8.64 13.24 6.49
CA ARG A 693 8.26 14.47 7.21
C ARG A 693 7.02 14.16 8.03
N VAL A 694 7.09 14.37 9.34
CA VAL A 694 5.89 14.29 10.18
C VAL A 694 5.11 15.57 9.92
N ILE A 695 4.05 15.45 9.13
CA ILE A 695 3.05 16.51 8.99
C ILE A 695 2.39 16.62 10.36
N ARG A 696 2.61 17.72 11.08
CA ARG A 696 1.87 17.95 12.32
C ARG A 696 0.38 17.98 11.99
N PRO A 697 -0.47 17.27 12.75
CA PRO A 697 -1.88 17.64 12.82
C PRO A 697 -1.93 19.11 13.22
N TRP A 698 -2.72 19.92 12.53
CA TRP A 698 -3.03 21.25 13.02
C TRP A 698 -3.71 21.10 14.39
N GLY A 699 -3.04 21.52 15.46
CA GLY A 699 -3.62 21.57 16.81
C GLY A 699 -2.72 21.03 17.93
N ASP A 700 -1.66 21.76 18.28
CA ASP A 700 -1.31 21.92 19.70
C ASP A 700 -1.91 23.28 20.09
N THR A 701 -3.18 23.26 20.49
CA THR A 701 -3.83 24.40 21.12
C THR A 701 -3.20 24.60 22.49
N GLU A 702 -2.65 25.78 22.73
CA GLU A 702 -2.68 26.35 24.07
C GLU A 702 -4.12 26.24 24.62
N PRO A 703 -4.31 25.93 25.91
CA PRO A 703 -5.63 25.79 26.46
C PRO A 703 -6.17 27.18 26.79
N ASP A 704 -6.80 27.83 25.82
CA ASP A 704 -7.97 28.68 26.11
C ASP A 704 -8.75 29.04 24.84
N GLY A 705 -10.08 28.95 24.92
CA GLY A 705 -10.98 29.57 23.93
C GLY A 705 -11.87 28.62 23.12
N ALA A 706 -13.05 28.36 23.68
CA ALA A 706 -14.35 28.08 23.04
C ALA A 706 -14.38 27.68 21.54
N GLY A 707 -14.89 26.46 21.31
CA GLY A 707 -15.39 25.87 20.06
C GLY A 707 -15.39 26.74 18.80
N GLN A 708 -14.42 26.48 17.92
CA GLN A 708 -14.48 26.83 16.51
C GLN A 708 -14.55 25.55 15.66
N LEU A 709 -15.54 25.49 14.77
CA LEU A 709 -15.70 24.41 13.79
C LEU A 709 -14.48 24.35 12.85
N PRO A 710 -14.02 23.15 12.45
CA PRO A 710 -12.82 23.02 11.60
C PRO A 710 -13.06 23.63 10.21
N LEU A 711 -12.22 24.61 9.86
CA LEU A 711 -12.09 25.20 8.53
C LEU A 711 -11.82 24.10 7.50
N GLN A 712 -12.59 24.05 6.42
CA GLN A 712 -12.43 23.02 5.38
C GLN A 712 -11.70 23.63 4.17
N LEU A 713 -10.52 23.10 3.86
CA LEU A 713 -9.79 23.45 2.63
C LEU A 713 -10.46 22.75 1.45
N VAL A 714 -10.86 23.51 0.43
CA VAL A 714 -11.37 22.99 -0.84
C VAL A 714 -10.25 23.08 -1.86
N ALA A 715 -9.78 21.92 -2.33
CA ALA A 715 -8.76 21.81 -3.37
C ALA A 715 -9.23 22.43 -4.70
N GLY A 716 -8.27 22.92 -5.50
CA GLY A 716 -8.58 23.38 -6.85
C GLY A 716 -9.17 22.26 -7.71
N HIS A 717 -10.29 22.51 -8.38
CA HIS A 717 -11.04 21.47 -9.09
C HIS A 717 -11.75 21.97 -10.35
N LEU A 718 -12.03 21.04 -11.26
CA LEU A 718 -12.85 21.29 -12.44
C LEU A 718 -14.34 21.10 -12.11
N ARG A 719 -15.15 22.03 -12.62
CA ARG A 719 -16.61 22.02 -12.45
C ARG A 719 -17.30 22.12 -13.79
N ARG A 720 -18.34 21.32 -14.00
CA ARG A 720 -19.20 21.36 -15.19
C ARG A 720 -20.09 22.60 -15.16
N LEU A 721 -20.17 23.30 -16.27
CA LEU A 721 -21.05 24.46 -16.43
C LEU A 721 -22.45 24.02 -16.85
N GLN A 722 -23.44 24.79 -16.44
CA GLN A 722 -24.79 24.65 -16.96
C GLN A 722 -24.81 24.97 -18.47
N PRO A 723 -25.69 24.33 -19.26
CA PRO A 723 -25.80 24.61 -20.69
C PRO A 723 -25.95 26.11 -20.97
N GLY A 724 -25.14 26.63 -21.90
CA GLY A 724 -25.14 28.05 -22.29
C GLY A 724 -24.26 28.97 -21.45
N CYS A 725 -23.68 28.49 -20.34
CA CYS A 725 -22.68 29.25 -19.57
C CYS A 725 -21.28 29.08 -20.17
N SER A 726 -20.41 30.08 -19.98
CA SER A 726 -19.01 30.06 -20.43
C SER A 726 -18.06 30.51 -19.32
N PRO A 727 -16.85 29.93 -19.23
CA PRO A 727 -15.89 30.30 -18.20
C PRO A 727 -15.26 31.66 -18.51
N SER A 728 -15.00 32.44 -17.45
CA SER A 728 -14.35 33.75 -17.57
C SER A 728 -12.88 33.62 -17.99
N ALA A 729 -12.28 34.70 -18.52
CA ALA A 729 -10.86 34.71 -18.86
C ALA A 729 -9.96 34.44 -17.65
N ALA A 730 -10.38 34.88 -16.45
CA ALA A 730 -9.68 34.62 -15.20
C ALA A 730 -9.68 33.13 -14.84
N GLN A 731 -10.81 32.43 -15.01
CA GLN A 731 -10.91 30.98 -14.76
C GLN A 731 -10.06 30.16 -15.75
N ARG A 732 -10.02 30.57 -17.02
CA ARG A 732 -9.13 29.96 -18.02
C ARG A 732 -7.66 30.16 -17.66
N ALA A 733 -7.28 31.37 -17.22
CA ALA A 733 -5.92 31.63 -16.75
C ALA A 733 -5.56 30.81 -15.51
N ALA A 734 -6.47 30.73 -14.52
CA ALA A 734 -6.28 29.92 -13.33
C ALA A 734 -6.10 28.42 -13.65
N PHE A 735 -6.82 27.90 -14.64
CA PHE A 735 -6.64 26.52 -15.12
C PHE A 735 -5.27 26.31 -15.78
N ARG A 736 -4.79 27.26 -16.60
CA ARG A 736 -3.43 27.20 -17.16
C ARG A 736 -2.37 27.21 -16.06
N ASP A 737 -2.55 28.04 -15.04
CA ASP A 737 -1.65 28.09 -13.88
C ASP A 737 -1.66 26.78 -13.10
N HIS A 738 -2.83 26.15 -12.95
CA HIS A 738 -2.97 24.82 -12.36
C HIS A 738 -2.21 23.77 -13.17
N CYS A 739 -2.37 23.72 -14.49
CA CYS A 739 -1.62 22.80 -15.36
C CYS A 739 -0.10 22.96 -15.20
N ARG A 740 0.40 24.21 -15.10
CA ARG A 740 1.81 24.50 -14.87
C ARG A 740 2.31 23.98 -13.52
N ARG A 741 1.52 24.11 -12.44
CA ARG A 741 1.88 23.54 -11.13
C ARG A 741 1.95 22.01 -11.14
N LEU A 742 1.16 21.36 -12.00
CA LEU A 742 1.21 19.92 -12.24
C LEU A 742 2.40 19.49 -13.11
N GLY A 743 3.26 20.41 -13.54
CA GLY A 743 4.41 20.13 -14.41
C GLY A 743 4.02 19.88 -15.87
N LYS A 744 2.81 20.27 -16.30
CA LYS A 744 2.40 20.17 -17.71
C LYS A 744 2.93 21.38 -18.50
N ALA A 745 3.32 21.13 -19.75
CA ALA A 745 3.82 22.16 -20.67
C ALA A 745 2.76 23.23 -21.00
N ASP A 746 3.19 24.38 -21.52
CA ASP A 746 2.26 25.41 -21.99
C ASP A 746 1.41 24.89 -23.17
N GLY A 747 0.14 25.30 -23.24
CA GLY A 747 -0.81 24.91 -24.30
C GLY A 747 -2.04 24.12 -23.85
N TRP A 748 -2.13 23.76 -22.56
CA TRP A 748 -3.38 23.24 -21.99
C TRP A 748 -4.42 24.37 -21.88
N GLU A 749 -5.65 24.07 -22.25
CA GLU A 749 -6.77 25.02 -22.19
C GLU A 749 -7.99 24.34 -21.56
N LEU A 750 -8.85 25.15 -20.96
CA LEU A 750 -10.01 24.66 -20.22
C LEU A 750 -10.97 23.90 -21.16
N PRO A 751 -11.39 22.65 -20.83
CA PRO A 751 -12.28 21.88 -21.68
C PRO A 751 -13.63 22.57 -21.94
N TYR A 752 -14.20 22.35 -23.12
CA TYR A 752 -15.50 22.94 -23.46
C TYR A 752 -16.59 22.49 -22.48
N GLY A 753 -17.38 23.45 -21.97
CA GLY A 753 -18.46 23.17 -21.01
C GLY A 753 -18.01 23.09 -19.55
N TYR A 754 -16.75 23.41 -19.24
CA TYR A 754 -16.22 23.38 -17.87
C TYR A 754 -15.80 24.77 -17.37
N THR A 755 -15.55 24.87 -16.07
CA THR A 755 -14.84 25.98 -15.42
C THR A 755 -13.89 25.46 -14.35
N PHE A 756 -12.97 26.29 -13.88
CA PHE A 756 -12.00 25.94 -12.85
C PHE A 756 -12.25 26.75 -11.59
N VAL A 757 -12.34 26.04 -10.46
CA VAL A 757 -12.50 26.63 -9.13
C VAL A 757 -11.14 26.58 -8.44
N THR A 758 -10.63 27.74 -8.04
CA THR A 758 -9.35 27.84 -7.32
C THR A 758 -9.49 27.35 -5.88
N GLU A 759 -8.38 26.87 -5.33
CA GLU A 759 -8.29 26.50 -3.92
C GLU A 759 -8.77 27.63 -3.02
N HIS A 760 -9.58 27.30 -2.01
CA HIS A 760 -10.04 28.26 -1.01
C HIS A 760 -10.40 27.57 0.30
N ILE A 761 -10.38 28.33 1.40
CA ILE A 761 -10.78 27.85 2.72
C ILE A 761 -12.23 28.23 2.96
N ARG A 762 -13.07 27.25 3.33
CA ARG A 762 -14.46 27.46 3.69
C ARG A 762 -14.60 27.54 5.21
N GLY A 763 -14.97 28.72 5.70
CA GLY A 763 -15.65 28.90 6.99
C GLY A 763 -17.16 28.83 6.77
N ARG A 764 -17.90 28.24 7.71
CA ARG A 764 -19.37 28.27 7.64
C ARG A 764 -19.92 29.63 7.99
#